data_AF-A0A6A7RWX7-F1
#
_entry.id   AF-A0A6A7RWX7-F1
#
_cell.length_a   1.000
_cell.length_b   1.000
_cell.length_c   1.000
_cell.angle_alpha   90.00
_cell.angle_beta   90.00
_cell.angle_gamma   90.00
#
_symmetry.space_group_name_H-M   'P 1'
#
loop_
_entity.id
_entity.type
_entity.pdbx_description
1 polymer ?
#
loop_
_entity_poly.entity_id
_entity_poly.type
_entity_poly.pdbx_seq_one_letter_code
_entity_poly.pdbx_strand_id
1 'polypeptide(L)'
;MNTPLLAPEAASANATSTDARARIRSCLTQLEHVLPAQAPLRDFVHHNTLHAFQHLPFAEACSEASRLTGAKTWLDEDRCRDLYRQGRVTVSDLDAALRQLPAARSDEKLLAVGSRELCRGEILQATLRHAPSKLSVAQIRWHAEEHAAFARWQSDLDAATRQVLLAAAKAEGFDEAAAVSDLWAAARALQPGPIARPRLASAAADEWPQWPGAPSGQPAPEAASALWQELSTGLGERWTLATLLAHLSGEDLRDTLHASLIRHLGAHLDQGLAAWRNAALSQGFYAAWRQSAASDWTWELDEFVGARQEIAQLPDDPLLTIIGELLELGIQDASWDAYLQRLVLELPGWAGMCCWREAHPRAGEPPVALADFLAVRLVLERLYGEQLIRRIWDLPLSLATLGDYFAANAAELQVRHAFGKQELSEDLLAVVTPCLASPASDAPATWREFATRLSSLSSLSSLSSLSSSRFVQPRNGELAEDEQTTLAAWPLFVLAQRLGLGGRQLREIASAGAQALLDCAASLSRDQRGQVWLLAYEHHYRQQIFAALAANHGRAAALAGTAEAQFVFCMDDREEGSRRHLEEVNPAFETFGAAGFFGVPMLWQGLDDEAPSALCPIVVRPTNAIREEVPSGSEAAQQAHQRRRQLRLAWRERLHQGSRRGWLQAALLTAAA
;
A
#
# COMPACT_ATOMS: atom_id res chain seq x y z
N MET A 1 62.44 31.39 28.83
CA MET A 1 62.05 30.33 27.88
C MET A 1 60.77 29.71 28.39
N ASN A 2 59.64 30.04 27.77
CA ASN A 2 58.39 29.29 27.89
C ASN A 2 57.45 29.81 26.80
N THR A 3 57.19 28.96 25.81
CA THR A 3 56.28 29.19 24.68
C THR A 3 54.96 28.48 25.00
N PRO A 4 53.78 29.07 24.76
CA PRO A 4 52.52 28.37 24.93
C PRO A 4 52.16 27.55 23.69
N LEU A 5 51.62 26.35 23.92
CA LEU A 5 51.02 25.46 22.92
C LEU A 5 49.68 26.05 22.43
N LEU A 6 49.57 26.29 21.13
CA LEU A 6 48.33 26.64 20.42
C LEU A 6 47.62 25.36 19.95
N ALA A 7 46.31 25.33 20.16
CA ALA A 7 45.38 24.27 19.78
C ALA A 7 45.14 24.19 18.26
N PRO A 8 45.05 22.97 17.67
CA PRO A 8 44.56 22.77 16.31
C PRO A 8 43.41 21.74 16.26
N GLU A 9 42.19 22.07 16.70
CA GLU A 9 41.02 21.16 16.52
C GLU A 9 39.73 21.84 16.01
N ALA A 10 39.58 23.17 16.08
CA ALA A 10 38.31 23.83 15.71
C ALA A 10 38.14 24.07 14.19
N ALA A 11 39.20 23.99 13.38
CA ALA A 11 39.14 24.39 11.97
C ALA A 11 38.71 23.25 11.00
N SER A 12 38.95 21.98 11.32
CA SER A 12 38.61 20.86 10.41
C SER A 12 37.13 20.45 10.49
N ALA A 13 36.51 20.51 11.68
CA ALA A 13 35.09 20.20 11.88
C ALA A 13 34.14 21.19 11.18
N ASN A 14 34.54 22.46 11.05
CA ASN A 14 33.75 23.47 10.35
C ASN A 14 33.76 23.30 8.82
N ALA A 15 34.86 22.80 8.25
CA ALA A 15 34.97 22.56 6.80
C ALA A 15 34.12 21.35 6.36
N THR A 16 34.15 20.25 7.13
CA THR A 16 33.34 19.05 6.86
C THR A 16 31.83 19.31 7.06
N SER A 17 31.45 20.10 8.06
CA SER A 17 30.05 20.49 8.28
C SER A 17 29.49 21.37 7.14
N THR A 18 30.32 22.25 6.57
CA THR A 18 29.90 23.14 5.47
C THR A 18 29.64 22.34 4.19
N ASP A 19 30.47 21.34 3.90
CA ASP A 19 30.31 20.45 2.74
C ASP A 19 29.07 19.53 2.87
N ALA A 20 28.89 18.94 4.05
CA ALA A 20 27.70 18.12 4.35
C ALA A 20 26.39 18.92 4.22
N ARG A 21 26.35 20.16 4.71
CA ARG A 21 25.18 21.05 4.54
C ARG A 21 24.88 21.36 3.07
N ALA A 22 25.91 21.64 2.27
CA ALA A 22 25.75 21.88 0.85
C ALA A 22 25.16 20.65 0.14
N ARG A 23 25.63 19.46 0.52
CA ARG A 23 25.11 18.19 0.02
C ARG A 23 23.64 17.98 0.35
N ILE A 24 23.22 18.14 1.61
CA ILE A 24 21.81 17.99 1.99
C ILE A 24 20.93 18.99 1.24
N ARG A 25 21.37 20.25 1.07
CA ARG A 25 20.62 21.23 0.25
C ARG A 25 20.48 20.81 -1.21
N SER A 26 21.55 20.26 -1.78
CA SER A 26 21.53 19.71 -3.15
C SER A 26 20.54 18.55 -3.25
N CYS A 27 20.54 17.63 -2.29
CA CYS A 27 19.58 16.52 -2.21
C CYS A 27 18.14 17.04 -2.14
N LEU A 28 17.84 17.96 -1.22
CA LEU A 28 16.50 18.56 -1.07
C LEU A 28 15.99 19.18 -2.38
N THR A 29 16.87 19.83 -3.15
CA THR A 29 16.53 20.40 -4.46
C THR A 29 16.20 19.32 -5.48
N GLN A 30 16.91 18.19 -5.46
CA GLN A 30 16.61 17.05 -6.34
C GLN A 30 15.28 16.37 -5.96
N LEU A 31 14.95 16.32 -4.67
CA LEU A 31 13.70 15.73 -4.19
C LEU A 31 12.45 16.45 -4.69
N GLU A 32 12.53 17.75 -4.98
CA GLU A 32 11.44 18.53 -5.59
C GLU A 32 10.96 17.90 -6.91
N HIS A 33 11.86 17.31 -7.70
CA HIS A 33 11.53 16.73 -9.01
C HIS A 33 10.84 15.37 -8.94
N VAL A 34 10.93 14.66 -7.82
CA VAL A 34 10.32 13.33 -7.63
C VAL A 34 9.05 13.37 -6.77
N LEU A 35 8.85 14.47 -6.02
CA LEU A 35 7.66 14.65 -5.21
C LEU A 35 6.47 15.19 -6.02
N PRO A 36 5.24 14.82 -5.68
CA PRO A 36 4.07 15.39 -6.34
C PRO A 36 3.98 16.88 -6.02
N ALA A 37 3.76 17.70 -7.06
CA ALA A 37 3.48 19.13 -6.92
C ALA A 37 2.05 19.34 -6.38
N GLN A 38 1.83 19.00 -5.10
CA GLN A 38 0.50 18.98 -4.49
C GLN A 38 0.26 20.22 -3.63
N ALA A 39 -0.58 21.12 -4.13
CA ALA A 39 -1.11 22.21 -3.31
C ALA A 39 -2.09 21.68 -2.24
N PRO A 40 -2.23 22.35 -1.08
CA PRO A 40 -3.28 22.05 -0.11
C PRO A 40 -4.66 22.07 -0.79
N LEU A 41 -5.32 20.91 -0.84
CA LEU A 41 -6.62 20.75 -1.49
C LEU A 41 -7.71 21.40 -0.62
N ARG A 42 -8.18 22.59 -1.01
CA ARG A 42 -9.45 23.15 -0.50
C ARG A 42 -10.65 22.71 -1.33
N ASP A 43 -10.41 22.38 -2.60
CA ASP A 43 -11.41 21.99 -3.59
C ASP A 43 -10.95 20.74 -4.36
N PHE A 44 -11.87 20.05 -5.03
CA PHE A 44 -11.61 18.84 -5.81
C PHE A 44 -10.63 19.12 -6.97
N VAL A 45 -9.55 18.33 -7.09
CA VAL A 45 -8.53 18.50 -8.14
C VAL A 45 -8.54 17.31 -9.10
N HIS A 46 -8.40 17.62 -10.39
CA HIS A 46 -8.44 16.71 -11.54
C HIS A 46 -7.06 16.19 -11.98
N HIS A 47 -6.04 16.26 -11.11
CA HIS A 47 -4.68 15.85 -11.47
C HIS A 47 -4.54 14.32 -11.43
N ASN A 48 -4.17 13.74 -12.57
CA ASN A 48 -3.79 12.35 -12.68
C ASN A 48 -2.53 12.09 -11.84
N THR A 49 -2.65 11.26 -10.79
CA THR A 49 -1.53 10.88 -9.92
C THR A 49 -0.43 10.14 -10.67
N LEU A 50 -0.73 9.54 -11.82
CA LEU A 50 0.24 8.90 -12.72
C LEU A 50 0.76 9.87 -13.81
N HIS A 51 0.65 11.19 -13.64
CA HIS A 51 1.05 12.15 -14.69
C HIS A 51 2.50 11.98 -15.16
N ALA A 52 3.43 11.70 -14.25
CA ALA A 52 4.84 11.43 -14.57
C ALA A 52 5.03 10.19 -15.46
N PHE A 53 4.05 9.28 -15.49
CA PHE A 53 4.08 8.01 -16.21
C PHE A 53 3.13 7.98 -17.43
N GLN A 54 2.57 9.12 -17.85
CA GLN A 54 1.60 9.19 -18.98
C GLN A 54 2.15 8.72 -20.33
N HIS A 55 3.48 8.67 -20.47
CA HIS A 55 4.15 8.17 -21.67
C HIS A 55 4.16 6.63 -21.75
N LEU A 56 3.76 5.94 -20.67
CA LEU A 56 3.68 4.48 -20.60
C LEU A 56 2.22 4.00 -20.75
N PRO A 57 1.99 2.79 -21.28
CA PRO A 57 0.70 2.11 -21.18
C PRO A 57 0.22 2.02 -19.72
N PHE A 58 -1.09 2.10 -19.49
CA PHE A 58 -1.65 2.22 -18.13
C PHE A 58 -1.14 1.16 -17.14
N ALA A 59 -1.08 -0.12 -17.54
CA ALA A 59 -0.58 -1.19 -16.66
C ALA A 59 0.92 -1.04 -16.34
N GLU A 60 1.72 -0.59 -17.31
CA GLU A 60 3.16 -0.31 -17.12
C GLU A 60 3.36 0.91 -16.22
N ALA A 61 2.54 1.97 -16.40
CA ALA A 61 2.52 3.13 -15.52
C ALA A 61 2.18 2.75 -14.07
N CYS A 62 1.19 1.87 -13.86
CA CYS A 62 0.84 1.35 -12.54
C CYS A 62 1.97 0.52 -11.92
N SER A 63 2.66 -0.32 -12.70
CA SER A 63 3.80 -1.10 -12.24
C SER A 63 4.96 -0.18 -11.83
N GLU A 64 5.32 0.79 -12.66
CA GLU A 64 6.42 1.70 -12.40
C GLU A 64 6.13 2.64 -11.22
N ALA A 65 4.90 3.13 -11.11
CA ALA A 65 4.47 3.90 -9.95
C ALA A 65 4.53 3.08 -8.66
N SER A 66 4.11 1.81 -8.69
CA SER A 66 4.21 0.91 -7.53
C SER A 66 5.66 0.62 -7.16
N ARG A 67 6.55 0.40 -8.15
CA ARG A 67 7.99 0.19 -7.93
C ARG A 67 8.66 1.41 -7.29
N LEU A 68 8.34 2.61 -7.76
CA LEU A 68 8.96 3.85 -7.28
C LEU A 68 8.44 4.25 -5.88
N THR A 69 7.13 4.12 -5.66
CA THR A 69 6.47 4.69 -4.47
C THR A 69 6.09 3.66 -3.41
N GLY A 70 6.10 2.37 -3.75
CA GLY A 70 5.53 1.30 -2.92
C GLY A 70 3.99 1.29 -2.88
N ALA A 71 3.32 2.21 -3.58
CA ALA A 71 1.86 2.29 -3.58
C ALA A 71 1.22 1.05 -4.21
N LYS A 72 0.08 0.62 -3.66
CA LYS A 72 -0.78 -0.40 -4.29
C LYS A 72 -1.59 0.29 -5.40
N THR A 73 -1.22 0.01 -6.65
CA THR A 73 -1.87 0.60 -7.85
C THR A 73 -3.05 -0.22 -8.36
N TRP A 74 -3.26 -1.41 -7.80
CA TRP A 74 -4.43 -2.26 -8.04
C TRP A 74 -5.22 -2.46 -6.75
N LEU A 75 -6.53 -2.66 -6.89
CA LEU A 75 -7.36 -3.08 -5.78
C LEU A 75 -6.92 -4.46 -5.29
N ASP A 76 -6.99 -4.67 -3.97
CA ASP A 76 -6.65 -5.95 -3.37
C ASP A 76 -7.52 -7.09 -3.95
N GLU A 77 -6.92 -8.25 -4.24
CA GLU A 77 -7.64 -9.34 -4.91
C GLU A 77 -8.78 -9.89 -4.04
N ASP A 78 -8.67 -9.88 -2.72
CA ASP A 78 -9.75 -10.34 -1.84
C ASP A 78 -10.90 -9.35 -1.85
N ARG A 79 -10.59 -8.06 -1.96
CA ARG A 79 -11.60 -7.04 -2.20
C ARG A 79 -12.26 -7.19 -3.58
N CYS A 80 -11.52 -7.57 -4.62
CA CYS A 80 -12.10 -7.90 -5.92
C CYS A 80 -13.03 -9.12 -5.84
N ARG A 81 -12.64 -10.15 -5.08
CA ARG A 81 -13.49 -11.33 -4.81
C ARG A 81 -14.75 -10.98 -4.02
N ASP A 82 -14.69 -10.01 -3.09
CA ASP A 82 -15.89 -9.47 -2.43
C ASP A 82 -16.85 -8.82 -3.45
N LEU A 83 -16.32 -8.01 -4.38
CA LEU A 83 -17.12 -7.35 -5.42
C LEU A 83 -17.78 -8.38 -6.36
N TYR A 84 -17.06 -9.45 -6.68
CA TYR A 84 -17.61 -10.60 -7.40
C TYR A 84 -18.75 -11.27 -6.61
N ARG A 85 -18.56 -11.55 -5.32
CA ARG A 85 -19.60 -12.11 -4.44
C ARG A 85 -20.83 -11.20 -4.30
N GLN A 86 -20.65 -9.89 -4.41
CA GLN A 86 -21.73 -8.90 -4.42
C GLN A 86 -22.43 -8.76 -5.79
N GLY A 87 -21.97 -9.48 -6.82
CA GLY A 87 -22.51 -9.40 -8.18
C GLY A 87 -22.12 -8.12 -8.94
N ARG A 88 -21.16 -7.33 -8.42
CA ARG A 88 -20.62 -6.14 -9.10
C ARG A 88 -19.59 -6.50 -10.20
N VAL A 89 -19.18 -7.77 -10.22
CA VAL A 89 -18.41 -8.42 -11.29
C VAL A 89 -19.01 -9.80 -11.48
N THR A 90 -19.22 -10.24 -12.72
CA THR A 90 -19.75 -11.58 -13.03
C THR A 90 -18.71 -12.45 -13.73
N VAL A 91 -19.02 -13.75 -13.87
CA VAL A 91 -18.25 -14.72 -14.67
C VAL A 91 -18.07 -14.20 -16.11
N SER A 92 -19.13 -13.71 -16.73
CA SER A 92 -19.08 -13.16 -18.10
C SER A 92 -18.17 -11.94 -18.19
N ASP A 93 -18.10 -11.12 -17.15
CA ASP A 93 -17.23 -9.95 -17.12
C ASP A 93 -15.75 -10.36 -17.03
N LEU A 94 -15.43 -11.37 -16.21
CA LEU A 94 -14.09 -11.96 -16.13
C LEU A 94 -13.67 -12.59 -17.45
N ASP A 95 -14.57 -13.30 -18.13
CA ASP A 95 -14.29 -13.87 -19.46
C ASP A 95 -13.99 -12.78 -20.49
N ALA A 96 -14.79 -11.72 -20.50
CA ALA A 96 -14.58 -10.58 -21.39
C ALA A 96 -13.26 -9.85 -21.09
N ALA A 97 -12.88 -9.74 -19.82
CA ALA A 97 -11.61 -9.15 -19.40
C ALA A 97 -10.41 -10.03 -19.78
N LEU A 98 -10.48 -11.34 -19.56
CA LEU A 98 -9.43 -12.28 -19.94
C LEU A 98 -9.21 -12.30 -21.46
N ARG A 99 -10.26 -12.20 -22.29
CA ARG A 99 -10.11 -12.06 -23.75
C ARG A 99 -9.47 -10.74 -24.18
N GLN A 100 -9.61 -9.68 -23.38
CA GLN A 100 -8.95 -8.40 -23.65
C GLN A 100 -7.46 -8.39 -23.27
N LEU A 101 -7.00 -9.35 -22.45
CA LEU A 101 -5.59 -9.47 -22.07
C LEU A 101 -4.85 -10.46 -23.00
N PRO A 102 -3.95 -10.00 -23.89
CA PRO A 102 -3.27 -10.90 -24.83
C PRO A 102 -2.47 -12.03 -24.14
N ALA A 103 -1.88 -11.74 -22.98
CA ALA A 103 -1.11 -12.72 -22.20
C ALA A 103 -1.96 -13.90 -21.68
N ALA A 104 -3.26 -13.69 -21.45
CA ALA A 104 -4.14 -14.74 -20.94
C ALA A 104 -4.36 -15.86 -21.97
N ARG A 105 -4.43 -15.51 -23.26
CA ARG A 105 -4.74 -16.43 -24.38
C ARG A 105 -6.00 -17.24 -24.08
N SER A 106 -7.08 -16.54 -23.68
CA SER A 106 -8.27 -17.12 -23.05
C SER A 106 -8.90 -18.28 -23.83
N ASP A 107 -8.98 -18.16 -25.16
CA ASP A 107 -9.63 -19.14 -26.04
C ASP A 107 -8.69 -20.27 -26.53
N GLU A 108 -7.42 -20.28 -26.10
CA GLU A 108 -6.48 -21.36 -26.40
C GLU A 108 -6.89 -22.62 -25.63
N LYS A 109 -7.12 -23.71 -26.37
CA LYS A 109 -7.42 -25.03 -25.81
C LYS A 109 -6.17 -25.60 -25.17
N LEU A 110 -6.23 -25.90 -23.88
CA LEU A 110 -5.10 -26.43 -23.13
C LEU A 110 -5.12 -27.97 -23.10
N LEU A 111 -6.26 -28.56 -22.74
CA LEU A 111 -6.40 -30.01 -22.53
C LEU A 111 -7.78 -30.49 -22.98
N ALA A 112 -7.84 -31.73 -23.46
CA ALA A 112 -9.10 -32.45 -23.67
C ALA A 112 -9.30 -33.45 -22.52
N VAL A 113 -10.47 -33.40 -21.87
CA VAL A 113 -10.83 -34.25 -20.74
C VAL A 113 -12.16 -34.93 -21.04
N GLY A 114 -12.11 -36.22 -21.38
CA GLY A 114 -13.26 -36.94 -21.94
C GLY A 114 -13.78 -36.26 -23.22
N SER A 115 -15.02 -35.78 -23.20
CA SER A 115 -15.64 -35.04 -24.32
C SER A 115 -15.58 -33.51 -24.19
N ARG A 116 -14.95 -32.99 -23.13
CA ARG A 116 -14.84 -31.54 -22.87
C ARG A 116 -13.44 -31.06 -23.25
N GLU A 117 -13.35 -29.92 -23.93
CA GLU A 117 -12.11 -29.19 -24.13
C GLU A 117 -12.02 -28.10 -23.07
N LEU A 118 -10.92 -28.05 -22.33
CA LEU A 118 -10.64 -27.00 -21.34
C LEU A 118 -9.78 -25.92 -21.97
N CYS A 119 -10.27 -24.69 -21.94
CA CYS A 119 -9.54 -23.51 -22.39
C CYS A 119 -8.76 -22.85 -21.25
N ARG A 120 -7.69 -22.12 -21.59
CA ARG A 120 -6.90 -21.36 -20.62
C ARG A 120 -7.75 -20.39 -19.81
N GLY A 121 -8.73 -19.75 -20.44
CA GLY A 121 -9.64 -18.79 -19.80
C GLY A 121 -10.40 -19.38 -18.61
N GLU A 122 -10.91 -20.61 -18.74
CA GLU A 122 -11.65 -21.29 -17.67
C GLU A 122 -10.76 -21.53 -16.44
N ILE A 123 -9.50 -21.90 -16.67
CA ILE A 123 -8.52 -22.17 -15.61
C ILE A 123 -8.13 -20.86 -14.91
N LEU A 124 -7.84 -19.81 -15.68
CA LEU A 124 -7.49 -18.49 -15.15
C LEU A 124 -8.65 -17.88 -14.36
N GLN A 125 -9.88 -18.02 -14.87
CA GLN A 125 -11.07 -17.54 -14.19
C GLN A 125 -11.30 -18.29 -12.86
N ALA A 126 -11.14 -19.61 -12.83
CA ALA A 126 -11.22 -20.38 -11.59
C ALA A 126 -10.20 -19.90 -10.55
N THR A 127 -8.95 -19.65 -10.98
CA THR A 127 -7.88 -19.14 -10.11
C THR A 127 -8.07 -17.69 -9.66
N LEU A 128 -8.72 -16.83 -10.46
CA LEU A 128 -9.04 -15.48 -10.03
C LEU A 128 -10.13 -15.49 -8.96
N ARG A 129 -11.17 -16.31 -9.16
CA ARG A 129 -12.34 -16.35 -8.27
C ARG A 129 -12.05 -17.01 -6.93
N HIS A 130 -11.12 -17.96 -6.92
CA HIS A 130 -10.74 -18.70 -5.73
C HIS A 130 -9.26 -18.47 -5.46
N ALA A 131 -8.94 -17.94 -4.29
CA ALA A 131 -7.55 -17.67 -3.94
C ALA A 131 -6.71 -18.96 -4.05
N PRO A 132 -5.58 -18.94 -4.77
CA PRO A 132 -4.57 -19.98 -4.63
C PRO A 132 -3.92 -19.78 -3.24
N SER A 133 -4.60 -20.21 -2.18
CA SER A 133 -4.08 -20.10 -0.83
C SER A 133 -2.90 -21.04 -0.70
N LYS A 134 -1.73 -20.45 -0.39
CA LYS A 134 -0.54 -21.19 0.03
C LYS A 134 -0.80 -21.68 1.45
N LEU A 135 -1.52 -22.79 1.56
CA LEU A 135 -1.77 -23.42 2.85
C LEU A 135 -0.56 -24.26 3.27
N SER A 136 -0.26 -24.30 4.55
CA SER A 136 0.64 -25.32 5.09
C SER A 136 -0.01 -26.68 5.27
N VAL A 137 0.84 -27.65 5.61
CA VAL A 137 0.45 -28.97 6.09
C VAL A 137 -0.52 -28.85 7.25
N ALA A 138 -0.24 -28.00 8.24
CA ALA A 138 -1.09 -27.83 9.42
C ALA A 138 -2.48 -27.29 9.04
N GLN A 139 -2.55 -26.31 8.13
CA GLN A 139 -3.82 -25.79 7.63
C GLN A 139 -4.58 -26.83 6.79
N ILE A 140 -3.88 -27.60 5.95
CA ILE A 140 -4.51 -28.70 5.19
C ILE A 140 -5.03 -29.79 6.14
N ARG A 141 -4.30 -30.13 7.21
CA ARG A 141 -4.76 -31.05 8.27
C ARG A 141 -5.99 -30.50 8.98
N TRP A 142 -5.98 -29.23 9.36
CA TRP A 142 -7.14 -28.57 9.95
C TRP A 142 -8.35 -28.59 9.01
N HIS A 143 -8.16 -28.30 7.73
CA HIS A 143 -9.22 -28.43 6.73
C HIS A 143 -9.72 -29.88 6.59
N ALA A 144 -8.84 -30.86 6.72
CA ALA A 144 -9.20 -32.27 6.71
C ALA A 144 -10.05 -32.66 7.93
N GLU A 145 -9.71 -32.16 9.11
CA GLU A 145 -10.36 -32.48 10.39
C GLU A 145 -11.67 -31.69 10.59
N GLU A 146 -11.63 -30.36 10.51
CA GLU A 146 -12.77 -29.48 10.80
C GLU A 146 -13.76 -29.36 9.64
N HIS A 147 -13.24 -29.36 8.41
CA HIS A 147 -14.07 -29.20 7.20
C HIS A 147 -14.29 -30.50 6.43
N ALA A 148 -13.76 -31.62 6.91
CA ALA A 148 -13.82 -32.90 6.21
C ALA A 148 -13.36 -32.77 4.75
N ALA A 149 -12.31 -31.99 4.48
CA ALA A 149 -11.90 -31.58 3.12
C ALA A 149 -11.57 -32.75 2.17
N PHE A 150 -11.29 -33.94 2.70
CA PHE A 150 -11.06 -35.17 1.92
C PHE A 150 -12.28 -36.10 1.81
N ALA A 151 -13.41 -35.69 2.36
CA ALA A 151 -14.67 -36.44 2.36
C ALA A 151 -15.89 -35.58 1.94
N ARG A 152 -15.74 -34.28 1.75
CA ARG A 152 -16.80 -33.36 1.31
C ARG A 152 -16.26 -32.35 0.32
N TRP A 153 -17.09 -31.99 -0.66
CA TRP A 153 -16.77 -30.92 -1.59
C TRP A 153 -16.64 -29.59 -0.84
N GLN A 154 -15.71 -28.72 -1.25
CA GLN A 154 -15.51 -27.41 -0.61
C GLN A 154 -16.82 -26.60 -0.58
N SER A 155 -17.10 -25.97 0.56
CA SER A 155 -18.38 -25.30 0.84
C SER A 155 -18.65 -24.08 -0.03
N ASP A 156 -17.59 -23.45 -0.54
CA ASP A 156 -17.60 -22.26 -1.40
C ASP A 156 -17.51 -22.63 -2.90
N LEU A 157 -17.73 -23.90 -3.27
CA LEU A 157 -17.90 -24.31 -4.67
C LEU A 157 -19.17 -23.74 -5.27
N ASP A 158 -19.09 -23.37 -6.55
CA ASP A 158 -20.27 -23.01 -7.33
C ASP A 158 -21.29 -24.14 -7.31
N ALA A 159 -22.56 -23.79 -7.09
CA ALA A 159 -23.65 -24.76 -7.02
C ALA A 159 -23.74 -25.62 -8.29
N ALA A 160 -23.51 -25.02 -9.46
CA ALA A 160 -23.49 -25.73 -10.74
C ALA A 160 -22.33 -26.74 -10.83
N THR A 161 -21.12 -26.33 -10.48
CA THR A 161 -19.94 -27.21 -10.47
C THR A 161 -20.11 -28.35 -9.47
N ARG A 162 -20.66 -28.08 -8.29
CA ARG A 162 -20.96 -29.11 -7.29
C ARG A 162 -21.97 -30.14 -7.82
N GLN A 163 -23.01 -29.70 -8.52
CA GLN A 163 -23.98 -30.60 -9.15
C GLN A 163 -23.33 -31.50 -10.22
N VAL A 164 -22.43 -30.95 -11.04
CA VAL A 164 -21.66 -31.71 -12.04
C VAL A 164 -20.81 -32.80 -11.36
N LEU A 165 -20.07 -32.44 -10.31
CA LEU A 165 -19.23 -33.38 -9.55
C LEU A 165 -20.06 -34.49 -8.89
N LEU A 166 -21.20 -34.15 -8.28
CA LEU A 166 -22.10 -35.13 -7.66
C LEU A 166 -22.73 -36.07 -8.69
N ALA A 167 -23.10 -35.56 -9.87
CA ALA A 167 -23.63 -36.38 -10.96
C ALA A 167 -22.57 -37.34 -11.52
N ALA A 168 -21.33 -36.86 -11.69
CA ALA A 168 -20.21 -37.69 -12.12
C ALA A 168 -19.88 -38.79 -11.10
N ALA A 169 -19.80 -38.44 -9.81
CA ALA A 169 -19.59 -39.39 -8.71
C ALA A 169 -20.65 -40.50 -8.71
N LYS A 170 -21.93 -40.13 -8.83
CA LYS A 170 -23.04 -41.10 -8.88
C LYS A 170 -22.96 -42.02 -10.10
N ALA A 171 -22.55 -41.52 -11.26
CA ALA A 171 -22.36 -42.33 -12.46
C ALA A 171 -21.23 -43.35 -12.31
N GLU A 172 -20.23 -43.05 -11.49
CA GLU A 172 -19.12 -43.95 -11.14
C GLU A 172 -19.43 -44.85 -9.93
N GLY A 173 -20.61 -44.74 -9.34
CA GLY A 173 -21.03 -45.52 -8.17
C GLY A 173 -20.41 -45.06 -6.85
N PHE A 174 -19.84 -43.86 -6.81
CA PHE A 174 -19.31 -43.24 -5.61
C PHE A 174 -20.37 -42.40 -4.87
N ASP A 175 -20.30 -42.41 -3.54
CA ASP A 175 -20.89 -41.36 -2.73
C ASP A 175 -19.95 -40.12 -2.69
N GLU A 176 -20.39 -39.02 -2.07
CA GLU A 176 -19.58 -37.80 -2.02
C GLU A 176 -18.21 -38.05 -1.38
N ALA A 177 -18.16 -38.78 -0.26
CA ALA A 177 -16.92 -39.04 0.46
C ALA A 177 -15.92 -39.87 -0.36
N ALA A 178 -16.38 -40.94 -1.02
CA ALA A 178 -15.56 -41.75 -1.89
C ALA A 178 -15.04 -40.96 -3.10
N ALA A 179 -15.87 -40.09 -3.69
CA ALA A 179 -15.46 -39.29 -4.84
C ALA A 179 -14.41 -38.22 -4.48
N VAL A 180 -14.56 -37.54 -3.34
CA VAL A 180 -13.56 -36.57 -2.87
C VAL A 180 -12.25 -37.27 -2.50
N SER A 181 -12.32 -38.42 -1.82
CA SER A 181 -11.16 -39.21 -1.45
C SER A 181 -10.41 -39.73 -2.69
N ASP A 182 -11.13 -40.20 -3.71
CA ASP A 182 -10.55 -40.63 -4.98
C ASP A 182 -9.87 -39.46 -5.72
N LEU A 183 -10.50 -38.28 -5.74
CA LEU A 183 -9.89 -37.08 -6.33
C LEU A 183 -8.60 -36.69 -5.59
N TRP A 184 -8.60 -36.72 -4.26
CA TRP A 184 -7.40 -36.46 -3.46
C TRP A 184 -6.29 -37.46 -3.76
N ALA A 185 -6.61 -38.76 -3.82
CA ALA A 185 -5.65 -39.80 -4.19
C ALA A 185 -5.09 -39.59 -5.61
N ALA A 186 -5.93 -39.21 -6.57
CA ALA A 186 -5.49 -38.86 -7.92
C ALA A 186 -4.53 -37.67 -7.93
N ALA A 187 -4.84 -36.59 -7.20
CA ALA A 187 -3.97 -35.42 -7.10
C ALA A 187 -2.62 -35.75 -6.44
N ARG A 188 -2.62 -36.62 -5.42
CA ARG A 188 -1.40 -37.15 -4.80
C ARG A 188 -0.59 -38.10 -5.69
N ALA A 189 -1.23 -38.83 -6.59
CA ALA A 189 -0.51 -39.69 -7.54
C ALA A 189 0.11 -38.89 -8.70
N LEU A 190 -0.50 -37.76 -9.06
CA LEU A 190 -0.12 -36.92 -10.20
C LEU A 190 0.75 -35.73 -9.80
N GLN A 191 1.37 -35.82 -8.62
CA GLN A 191 2.34 -34.85 -8.13
C GLN A 191 3.31 -34.47 -9.23
N PRO A 192 3.40 -33.18 -9.58
CA PRO A 192 4.53 -32.76 -10.37
C PRO A 192 5.80 -32.91 -9.53
N GLY A 193 6.91 -33.26 -10.17
CA GLY A 193 8.23 -33.14 -9.55
C GLY A 193 8.44 -31.72 -9.01
N PRO A 194 9.42 -31.49 -8.11
CA PRO A 194 9.60 -30.22 -7.42
C PRO A 194 9.53 -29.07 -8.43
N ILE A 195 8.58 -28.16 -8.19
CA ILE A 195 8.22 -27.06 -9.07
C ILE A 195 9.48 -26.25 -9.38
N ALA A 196 10.05 -26.43 -10.57
CA ALA A 196 10.92 -25.42 -11.15
C ALA A 196 10.02 -24.21 -11.41
N ARG A 197 10.11 -23.19 -10.54
CA ARG A 197 9.41 -21.92 -10.73
C ARG A 197 9.60 -21.50 -12.20
N PRO A 198 8.53 -21.19 -12.95
CA PRO A 198 8.73 -20.44 -14.18
C PRO A 198 9.45 -19.16 -13.77
N ARG A 199 10.62 -18.88 -14.35
CA ARG A 199 11.20 -17.55 -14.29
C ARG A 199 10.20 -16.63 -14.98
N LEU A 200 9.27 -16.07 -14.20
CA LEU A 200 8.54 -14.88 -14.57
C LEU A 200 9.62 -13.86 -14.91
N ALA A 201 9.67 -13.46 -16.17
CA ALA A 201 10.37 -12.27 -16.59
C ALA A 201 9.63 -11.08 -15.97
N SER A 202 9.85 -10.83 -14.68
CA SER A 202 9.57 -9.54 -14.09
C SER A 202 10.60 -8.58 -14.68
N ALA A 203 10.15 -7.71 -15.56
CA ALA A 203 10.87 -6.47 -15.79
C ALA A 203 11.02 -5.77 -14.43
N ALA A 204 12.28 -5.54 -14.04
CA ALA A 204 12.72 -4.89 -12.80
C ALA A 204 12.53 -5.67 -11.48
N ALA A 205 12.73 -7.00 -11.47
CA ALA A 205 13.28 -7.61 -10.26
C ALA A 205 14.78 -7.33 -10.25
N ASP A 206 15.24 -6.50 -9.31
CA ASP A 206 16.65 -6.44 -8.96
C ASP A 206 17.14 -7.88 -8.77
N GLU A 207 18.11 -8.30 -9.58
CA GLU A 207 18.74 -9.60 -9.46
C GLU A 207 19.52 -9.63 -8.14
N TRP A 208 18.90 -10.20 -7.10
CA TRP A 208 19.63 -10.57 -5.90
C TRP A 208 20.57 -11.74 -6.27
N PRO A 209 21.88 -11.65 -6.00
CA PRO A 209 22.80 -12.73 -6.29
C PRO A 209 22.37 -13.99 -5.55
N GLN A 210 22.23 -15.10 -6.28
CA GLN A 210 21.96 -16.41 -5.70
C GLN A 210 23.10 -16.78 -4.76
N TRP A 211 22.75 -17.04 -3.50
CA TRP A 211 23.68 -17.48 -2.48
C TRP A 211 24.36 -18.79 -2.92
N PRO A 212 25.71 -18.88 -2.94
CA PRO A 212 26.38 -20.14 -3.22
C PRO A 212 26.03 -21.13 -2.10
N GLY A 213 25.39 -22.24 -2.49
CA GLY A 213 24.81 -23.24 -1.58
C GLY A 213 25.64 -23.44 -0.32
N ALA A 214 25.03 -23.19 0.84
CA ALA A 214 25.69 -23.37 2.12
C ALA A 214 26.07 -24.84 2.29
N PRO A 215 27.31 -25.17 2.65
CA PRO A 215 27.65 -26.53 3.07
C PRO A 215 26.81 -26.87 4.31
N SER A 216 26.34 -28.12 4.38
CA SER A 216 25.62 -28.67 5.52
C SER A 216 26.43 -28.51 6.81
N GLY A 217 26.15 -27.45 7.57
CA GLY A 217 26.89 -27.03 8.76
C GLY A 217 26.33 -25.72 9.30
N GLN A 218 26.62 -25.41 10.57
CA GLN A 218 26.17 -24.18 11.24
C GLN A 218 26.53 -22.94 10.41
N PRO A 219 25.66 -21.91 10.33
CA PRO A 219 25.99 -20.69 9.59
C PRO A 219 27.25 -20.07 10.20
N ALA A 220 28.29 -19.93 9.39
CA ALA A 220 29.57 -19.36 9.83
C ALA A 220 29.37 -17.87 10.18
N PRO A 221 30.03 -17.35 11.23
CA PRO A 221 29.99 -15.92 11.59
C PRO A 221 30.31 -15.00 10.39
N GLU A 222 31.24 -15.41 9.53
CA GLU A 222 31.64 -14.69 8.30
C GLU A 222 30.46 -14.51 7.32
N ALA A 223 29.61 -15.52 7.18
CA ALA A 223 28.44 -15.45 6.32
C ALA A 223 27.37 -14.50 6.88
N ALA A 224 27.20 -14.46 8.21
CA ALA A 224 26.30 -13.52 8.86
C ALA A 224 26.79 -12.08 8.74
N SER A 225 28.11 -11.83 8.91
CA SER A 225 28.71 -10.52 8.68
C SER A 225 28.52 -10.04 7.23
N ALA A 226 28.72 -10.93 6.25
CA ALA A 226 28.48 -10.60 4.84
C ALA A 226 27.01 -10.25 4.56
N LEU A 227 26.07 -11.03 5.13
CA LEU A 227 24.64 -10.76 5.00
C LEU A 227 24.24 -9.44 5.68
N TRP A 228 24.75 -9.16 6.88
CA TRP A 228 24.48 -7.90 7.56
C TRP A 228 25.03 -6.71 6.77
N GLN A 229 26.22 -6.85 6.18
CA GLN A 229 26.81 -5.84 5.32
C GLN A 229 25.93 -5.59 4.08
N GLU A 230 25.44 -6.65 3.43
CA GLU A 230 24.51 -6.53 2.29
C GLU A 230 23.20 -5.81 2.66
N LEU A 231 22.61 -6.15 3.81
CA LEU A 231 21.40 -5.51 4.32
C LEU A 231 21.64 -4.02 4.61
N SER A 232 22.76 -3.73 5.27
CA SER A 232 23.17 -2.38 5.67
C SER A 232 23.52 -1.49 4.47
N THR A 233 24.24 -2.02 3.47
CA THR A 233 24.51 -1.30 2.21
C THR A 233 23.23 -1.04 1.41
N GLY A 234 22.19 -1.87 1.60
CA GLY A 234 20.87 -1.63 1.02
C GLY A 234 20.06 -0.49 1.64
N LEU A 235 20.54 0.15 2.72
CA LEU A 235 19.86 1.31 3.31
C LEU A 235 19.90 2.49 2.33
N GLY A 236 18.72 2.98 1.99
CA GLY A 236 18.44 4.02 0.99
C GLY A 236 17.90 3.44 -0.30
N GLU A 237 18.66 2.55 -0.95
CA GLU A 237 18.25 1.94 -2.22
C GLU A 237 17.11 0.94 -2.07
N ARG A 238 17.15 0.12 -1.02
CA ARG A 238 16.18 -0.94 -0.73
C ARG A 238 15.39 -0.64 0.54
N TRP A 239 16.05 -0.20 1.60
CA TRP A 239 15.48 -0.11 2.94
C TRP A 239 15.54 1.31 3.52
N THR A 240 14.51 1.77 4.22
CA THR A 240 14.68 2.66 5.38
C THR A 240 15.03 1.81 6.61
N LEU A 241 15.57 2.40 7.69
CA LEU A 241 15.82 1.66 8.93
C LEU A 241 14.53 1.00 9.42
N ALA A 242 13.40 1.72 9.40
CA ALA A 242 12.11 1.18 9.80
C ALA A 242 11.73 -0.07 8.97
N THR A 243 11.91 -0.05 7.65
CA THR A 243 11.61 -1.23 6.81
C THR A 243 12.59 -2.39 7.00
N LEU A 244 13.87 -2.11 7.27
CA LEU A 244 14.85 -3.15 7.59
C LEU A 244 14.52 -3.81 8.94
N LEU A 245 14.15 -3.02 9.94
CA LEU A 245 13.73 -3.54 11.23
C LEU A 245 12.42 -4.32 11.11
N ALA A 246 11.45 -3.87 10.31
CA ALA A 246 10.24 -4.62 10.02
C ALA A 246 10.53 -5.97 9.33
N HIS A 247 11.48 -5.98 8.39
CA HIS A 247 11.95 -7.21 7.73
C HIS A 247 12.54 -8.22 8.71
N LEU A 248 13.24 -7.76 9.76
CA LEU A 248 13.90 -8.63 10.74
C LEU A 248 13.06 -8.96 11.98
N SER A 249 12.11 -8.11 12.35
CA SER A 249 11.29 -8.23 13.56
C SER A 249 9.83 -8.63 13.29
N GLY A 250 9.35 -8.42 12.05
CA GLY A 250 7.93 -8.55 11.73
C GLY A 250 7.05 -7.40 12.21
N GLU A 251 7.61 -6.38 12.88
CA GLU A 251 6.88 -5.22 13.36
C GLU A 251 7.16 -3.99 12.49
N ASP A 252 6.13 -3.44 11.87
CA ASP A 252 6.24 -2.23 11.06
C ASP A 252 5.97 -0.98 11.90
N LEU A 253 7.06 -0.30 12.28
CA LEU A 253 7.02 0.92 13.10
C LEU A 253 6.43 2.13 12.35
N ARG A 254 6.31 2.06 11.01
CA ARG A 254 5.92 3.18 10.17
C ARG A 254 4.52 3.68 10.48
N ASP A 255 3.58 2.78 10.79
CA ASP A 255 2.20 3.17 11.11
C ASP A 255 2.14 4.14 12.30
N THR A 256 2.85 3.81 13.39
CA THR A 256 2.85 4.63 14.61
C THR A 256 3.68 5.90 14.42
N LEU A 257 4.85 5.81 13.78
CA LEU A 257 5.72 6.97 13.55
C LEU A 257 5.07 7.97 12.58
N HIS A 258 4.42 7.50 11.52
CA HIS A 258 3.69 8.34 10.57
C HIS A 258 2.49 8.98 11.23
N ALA A 259 1.74 8.25 12.07
CA ALA A 259 0.64 8.83 12.83
C ALA A 259 1.10 9.99 13.73
N SER A 260 2.26 9.86 14.39
CA SER A 260 2.86 10.93 15.20
C SER A 260 3.26 12.14 14.34
N LEU A 261 3.99 11.90 13.24
CA LEU A 261 4.42 12.95 12.30
C LEU A 261 3.22 13.70 11.71
N ILE A 262 2.22 12.97 11.21
CA ILE A 262 0.99 13.52 10.62
C ILE A 262 0.21 14.35 11.63
N ARG A 263 0.14 13.92 12.89
CA ARG A 263 -0.55 14.66 13.97
C ARG A 263 0.11 16.02 14.19
N HIS A 264 1.44 16.05 14.34
CA HIS A 264 2.16 17.30 14.56
C HIS A 264 2.14 18.21 13.33
N LEU A 265 2.29 17.64 12.15
CA LEU A 265 2.25 18.38 10.89
C LEU A 265 0.84 18.96 10.65
N GLY A 266 -0.21 18.18 10.88
CA GLY A 266 -1.59 18.64 10.84
C GLY A 266 -1.87 19.77 11.85
N ALA A 267 -1.35 19.67 13.07
CA ALA A 267 -1.47 20.73 14.07
C ALA A 267 -0.71 22.01 13.69
N HIS A 268 0.45 21.89 13.04
CA HIS A 268 1.24 23.02 12.56
C HIS A 268 0.59 23.70 11.36
N LEU A 269 0.03 22.92 10.43
CA LEU A 269 -0.63 23.42 9.23
C LEU A 269 -2.11 23.77 9.44
N ASP A 270 -2.61 23.68 10.67
CA ASP A 270 -3.99 24.02 11.03
C ASP A 270 -4.33 25.47 10.64
N GLN A 271 -5.46 25.65 9.96
CA GLN A 271 -5.94 26.96 9.50
C GLN A 271 -6.89 27.62 10.50
N GLY A 272 -6.73 27.33 11.79
CA GLY A 272 -7.53 27.90 12.88
C GLY A 272 -8.75 27.08 13.26
N LEU A 273 -8.80 25.78 12.93
CA LEU A 273 -9.86 24.89 13.37
C LEU A 273 -9.62 24.42 14.81
N ALA A 274 -8.36 24.25 15.20
CA ALA A 274 -7.97 23.84 16.54
C ALA A 274 -8.06 25.00 17.54
N ALA A 275 -8.53 24.69 18.75
CA ALA A 275 -8.56 25.66 19.84
C ALA A 275 -7.16 26.00 20.37
N TRP A 276 -6.22 25.06 20.23
CA TRP A 276 -4.84 25.15 20.69
C TRP A 276 -3.92 25.26 19.48
N ARG A 277 -3.03 26.25 19.48
CA ARG A 277 -2.06 26.49 18.41
C ARG A 277 -0.68 26.06 18.84
N ASN A 278 0.15 25.69 17.88
CA ASN A 278 1.53 25.29 18.16
C ASN A 278 2.37 26.49 18.63
N ALA A 279 3.25 26.28 19.62
CA ALA A 279 3.89 27.35 20.41
C ALA A 279 4.99 28.13 19.66
N ALA A 280 5.45 27.67 18.50
CA ALA A 280 6.41 28.36 17.64
C ALA A 280 5.98 28.40 16.16
N LEU A 281 4.68 28.56 15.91
CA LEU A 281 4.10 28.48 14.56
C LEU A 281 4.84 29.32 13.50
N SER A 282 5.34 30.50 13.87
CA SER A 282 6.05 31.41 12.96
C SER A 282 7.51 31.02 12.66
N GLN A 283 8.08 30.04 13.35
CA GLN A 283 9.49 29.66 13.26
C GLN A 283 9.74 28.43 12.36
N GLY A 284 8.69 27.88 11.73
CA GLY A 284 8.79 26.67 10.91
C GLY A 284 8.25 25.43 11.63
N PHE A 285 8.07 24.34 10.87
CA PHE A 285 7.46 23.12 11.41
C PHE A 285 8.37 22.43 12.43
N TYR A 286 9.67 22.34 12.13
CA TYR A 286 10.64 21.66 12.99
C TYR A 286 10.77 22.33 14.36
N ALA A 287 10.89 23.66 14.40
CA ALA A 287 10.94 24.42 15.65
C ALA A 287 9.67 24.24 16.49
N ALA A 288 8.50 24.28 15.85
CA ALA A 288 7.21 24.09 16.51
C ALA A 288 7.02 22.66 17.03
N TRP A 289 7.44 21.65 16.26
CA TRP A 289 7.46 20.25 16.71
C TRP A 289 8.41 20.07 17.90
N ARG A 290 9.66 20.54 17.81
CA ARG A 290 10.67 20.36 18.88
C ARG A 290 10.20 20.92 20.22
N GLN A 291 9.60 22.12 20.23
CA GLN A 291 9.08 22.72 21.46
C GLN A 291 7.88 21.95 22.05
N SER A 292 6.98 21.48 21.18
CA SER A 292 5.81 20.70 21.60
C SER A 292 6.23 19.32 22.12
N ALA A 293 7.04 18.59 21.34
CA ALA A 293 7.45 17.23 21.64
C ALA A 293 8.37 17.16 22.87
N ALA A 294 9.27 18.13 23.06
CA ALA A 294 10.09 18.21 24.28
C ALA A 294 9.28 18.43 25.57
N SER A 295 8.03 18.88 25.46
CA SER A 295 7.13 19.11 26.60
C SER A 295 6.10 17.99 26.80
N ASP A 296 6.04 17.02 25.88
CA ASP A 296 5.01 15.99 25.84
C ASP A 296 5.40 14.79 26.72
N TRP A 297 4.69 14.58 27.82
CA TRP A 297 4.93 13.44 28.73
C TRP A 297 4.50 12.09 28.15
N THR A 298 3.82 12.08 27.00
CA THR A 298 3.42 10.84 26.32
C THR A 298 4.64 9.99 25.97
N TRP A 299 5.79 10.62 25.67
CA TRP A 299 7.05 9.90 25.42
C TRP A 299 7.46 8.99 26.57
N GLU A 300 7.50 9.50 27.82
CA GLU A 300 7.85 8.66 28.97
C GLU A 300 6.77 7.63 29.33
N LEU A 301 5.50 7.96 29.10
CA LEU A 301 4.39 7.02 29.33
C LEU A 301 4.42 5.84 28.35
N ASP A 302 4.87 6.10 27.13
CA ASP A 302 5.05 5.09 26.07
C ASP A 302 6.48 4.47 26.11
N GLU A 303 7.20 4.60 27.22
CA GLU A 303 8.52 4.00 27.46
C GLU A 303 9.67 4.49 26.55
N PHE A 304 9.54 5.67 25.94
CA PHE A 304 10.64 6.37 25.26
C PHE A 304 11.54 7.09 26.26
N VAL A 305 12.40 6.32 26.93
CA VAL A 305 13.29 6.81 27.99
C VAL A 305 14.22 7.90 27.48
N GLY A 306 14.10 9.12 28.01
CA GLY A 306 15.00 10.23 27.71
C GLY A 306 14.63 11.08 26.48
N ALA A 307 13.61 10.67 25.70
CA ALA A 307 13.27 11.30 24.43
C ALA A 307 13.01 12.81 24.53
N ARG A 308 12.31 13.29 25.57
CA ARG A 308 12.11 14.74 25.75
C ARG A 308 13.40 15.52 25.92
N GLN A 309 14.36 14.97 26.69
CA GLN A 309 15.65 15.62 26.93
C GLN A 309 16.48 15.65 25.65
N GLU A 310 16.49 14.56 24.89
CA GLU A 310 17.16 14.48 23.60
C GLU A 310 16.54 15.46 22.59
N ILE A 311 15.21 15.47 22.44
CA ILE A 311 14.50 16.41 21.56
C ILE A 311 14.81 17.86 21.95
N ALA A 312 14.87 18.18 23.25
CA ALA A 312 15.22 19.51 23.73
C ALA A 312 16.66 19.93 23.40
N GLN A 313 17.57 18.96 23.24
CA GLN A 313 18.99 19.19 22.93
C GLN A 313 19.30 19.20 21.43
N LEU A 314 18.34 18.85 20.57
CA LEU A 314 18.53 18.89 19.12
C LEU A 314 18.91 20.31 18.64
N PRO A 315 19.75 20.43 17.59
CA PRO A 315 20.09 21.73 17.01
C PRO A 315 18.86 22.54 16.58
N ASP A 316 18.97 23.88 16.63
CA ASP A 316 17.93 24.78 16.10
C ASP A 316 17.80 24.68 14.57
N ASP A 317 18.89 24.34 13.87
CA ASP A 317 18.97 24.21 12.41
C ASP A 317 18.51 22.79 11.98
N PRO A 318 17.43 22.65 11.19
CA PRO A 318 16.96 21.35 10.73
C PRO A 318 17.99 20.62 9.85
N LEU A 319 18.85 21.34 9.11
CA LEU A 319 19.88 20.69 8.29
C LEU A 319 20.96 20.02 9.15
N LEU A 320 21.34 20.64 10.27
CA LEU A 320 22.27 20.02 11.22
C LEU A 320 21.65 18.80 11.89
N THR A 321 20.35 18.85 12.17
CA THR A 321 19.61 17.72 12.73
C THR A 321 19.60 16.56 11.74
N ILE A 322 19.27 16.79 10.46
CA ILE A 322 19.33 15.77 9.41
C ILE A 322 20.71 15.11 9.35
N ILE A 323 21.79 15.91 9.32
CA ILE A 323 23.17 15.38 9.28
C ILE A 323 23.49 14.57 10.53
N GLY A 324 23.15 15.09 11.71
CA GLY A 324 23.38 14.42 12.99
C GLY A 324 22.69 13.07 13.05
N GLU A 325 21.41 13.03 12.68
CA GLU A 325 20.61 11.80 12.66
C GLU A 325 21.14 10.79 11.64
N LEU A 326 21.53 11.21 10.42
CA LEU A 326 22.13 10.30 9.43
C LEU A 326 23.43 9.66 9.93
N LEU A 327 24.27 10.44 10.63
CA LEU A 327 25.52 9.95 11.22
C LEU A 327 25.27 9.03 12.41
N GLU A 328 24.33 9.39 13.29
CA GLU A 328 23.98 8.62 14.48
C GLU A 328 23.35 7.26 14.11
N LEU A 329 22.50 7.24 13.08
CA LEU A 329 21.96 6.02 12.50
C LEU A 329 23.02 5.18 11.76
N GLY A 330 24.21 5.74 11.48
CA GLY A 330 25.29 5.05 10.77
C GLY A 330 25.04 4.88 9.27
N ILE A 331 24.23 5.75 8.66
CA ILE A 331 23.96 5.71 7.22
C ILE A 331 25.20 6.18 6.47
N GLN A 332 25.68 5.34 5.55
CA GLN A 332 26.85 5.65 4.73
C GLN A 332 26.63 6.93 3.92
N ASP A 333 27.64 7.79 3.90
CA ASP A 333 27.60 9.06 3.16
C ASP A 333 27.10 8.87 1.73
N ALA A 334 27.59 7.85 0.99
CA ALA A 334 27.17 7.59 -0.38
C ALA A 334 25.65 7.37 -0.54
N SER A 335 24.98 6.86 0.50
CA SER A 335 23.56 6.50 0.48
C SER A 335 22.63 7.61 0.98
N TRP A 336 23.14 8.75 1.46
CA TRP A 336 22.30 9.82 2.02
C TRP A 336 21.18 10.27 1.08
N ASP A 337 21.50 10.49 -0.20
CA ASP A 337 20.53 11.00 -1.17
C ASP A 337 19.40 9.98 -1.42
N ALA A 338 19.76 8.71 -1.60
CA ALA A 338 18.81 7.61 -1.75
C ALA A 338 17.97 7.40 -0.47
N TYR A 339 18.58 7.53 0.70
CA TYR A 339 17.91 7.38 1.99
C TYR A 339 16.87 8.48 2.22
N LEU A 340 17.23 9.74 2.05
CA LEU A 340 16.30 10.87 2.18
C LEU A 340 15.18 10.79 1.15
N GLN A 341 15.50 10.39 -0.09
CA GLN A 341 14.49 10.14 -1.12
C GLN A 341 13.50 9.07 -0.69
N ARG A 342 13.97 7.94 -0.16
CA ARG A 342 13.08 6.88 0.33
C ARG A 342 12.16 7.37 1.44
N LEU A 343 12.69 8.15 2.40
CA LEU A 343 11.90 8.71 3.50
C LEU A 343 10.77 9.63 3.05
N VAL A 344 11.03 10.55 2.11
CA VAL A 344 9.98 11.45 1.62
C VAL A 344 8.93 10.72 0.79
N LEU A 345 9.31 9.61 0.13
CA LEU A 345 8.41 8.79 -0.67
C LEU A 345 7.55 7.83 0.15
N GLU A 346 7.79 7.67 1.46
CA GLU A 346 6.87 6.95 2.35
C GLU A 346 5.57 7.74 2.62
N LEU A 347 5.64 9.08 2.60
CA LEU A 347 4.48 9.97 2.76
C LEU A 347 4.48 11.07 1.68
N PRO A 348 4.37 10.70 0.39
CA PRO A 348 4.63 11.60 -0.73
C PRO A 348 3.64 12.77 -0.79
N GLY A 349 2.41 12.60 -0.29
CA GLY A 349 1.43 13.68 -0.21
C GLY A 349 1.81 14.77 0.80
N TRP A 350 2.26 14.38 2.00
CA TRP A 350 2.69 15.34 3.02
C TRP A 350 4.01 16.00 2.65
N ALA A 351 5.00 15.22 2.18
CA ALA A 351 6.29 15.75 1.75
C ALA A 351 6.14 16.69 0.54
N GLY A 352 5.35 16.29 -0.46
CA GLY A 352 5.04 17.12 -1.63
C GLY A 352 4.30 18.41 -1.26
N MET A 353 3.37 18.36 -0.30
CA MET A 353 2.71 19.58 0.19
C MET A 353 3.67 20.51 0.93
N CYS A 354 4.59 19.99 1.76
CA CYS A 354 5.62 20.81 2.40
C CYS A 354 6.49 21.51 1.35
N CYS A 355 6.97 20.76 0.36
CA CYS A 355 7.77 21.28 -0.76
C CYS A 355 7.00 22.36 -1.55
N TRP A 356 5.74 22.10 -1.89
CA TRP A 356 4.91 23.06 -2.63
C TRP A 356 4.71 24.37 -1.84
N ARG A 357 4.45 24.28 -0.53
CA ARG A 357 4.22 25.46 0.32
C ARG A 357 5.50 26.26 0.56
N GLU A 358 6.65 25.60 0.64
CA GLU A 358 7.95 26.25 0.69
C GLU A 358 8.20 27.10 -0.56
N ALA A 359 7.86 26.57 -1.74
CA ALA A 359 7.97 27.29 -3.01
C ALA A 359 6.89 28.38 -3.21
N HIS A 360 5.75 28.30 -2.50
CA HIS A 360 4.61 29.20 -2.66
C HIS A 360 4.15 29.83 -1.33
N PRO A 361 5.00 30.61 -0.63
CA PRO A 361 4.65 31.19 0.66
C PRO A 361 3.49 32.19 0.53
N ARG A 362 2.51 32.07 1.42
CA ARG A 362 1.35 32.97 1.52
C ARG A 362 1.32 33.70 2.85
N ALA A 363 0.96 34.98 2.82
CA ALA A 363 0.85 35.80 4.02
C ALA A 363 -0.21 35.22 4.98
N GLY A 364 0.16 35.05 6.26
CA GLY A 364 -0.74 34.53 7.30
C GLY A 364 -0.82 33.00 7.39
N GLU A 365 -0.15 32.26 6.50
CA GLU A 365 -0.02 30.81 6.60
C GLU A 365 1.25 30.41 7.38
N PRO A 366 1.23 29.30 8.14
CA PRO A 366 2.41 28.83 8.86
C PRO A 366 3.53 28.43 7.88
N PRO A 367 4.78 28.87 8.09
CA PRO A 367 5.91 28.44 7.27
C PRO A 367 6.20 26.95 7.49
N VAL A 368 6.53 26.25 6.42
CA VAL A 368 6.95 24.85 6.45
C VAL A 368 7.93 24.60 5.31
N ALA A 369 9.03 23.92 5.61
CA ALA A 369 10.04 23.51 4.62
C ALA A 369 10.14 21.99 4.50
N LEU A 370 10.61 21.48 3.37
CA LEU A 370 10.90 20.05 3.22
C LEU A 370 12.00 19.58 4.20
N ALA A 371 12.96 20.46 4.50
CA ALA A 371 13.98 20.21 5.52
C ALA A 371 13.36 20.00 6.91
N ASP A 372 12.32 20.76 7.28
CA ASP A 372 11.64 20.58 8.56
C ASP A 372 11.00 19.20 8.65
N PHE A 373 10.32 18.78 7.58
CA PHE A 373 9.67 17.47 7.49
C PHE A 373 10.68 16.34 7.67
N LEU A 374 11.80 16.39 6.94
CA LEU A 374 12.84 15.36 7.00
C LEU A 374 13.55 15.31 8.35
N ALA A 375 13.84 16.46 8.97
CA ALA A 375 14.44 16.52 10.30
C ALA A 375 13.56 15.80 11.33
N VAL A 376 12.26 16.11 11.38
CA VAL A 376 11.33 15.44 12.29
C VAL A 376 11.19 13.95 11.97
N ARG A 377 11.06 13.60 10.68
CA ARG A 377 10.92 12.20 10.23
C ARG A 377 12.12 11.34 10.63
N LEU A 378 13.35 11.87 10.54
CA LEU A 378 14.58 11.18 10.94
C LEU A 378 14.67 10.98 12.46
N VAL A 379 14.39 12.03 13.24
CA VAL A 379 14.38 11.91 14.71
C VAL A 379 13.36 10.86 15.16
N LEU A 380 12.16 10.87 14.58
CA LEU A 380 11.16 9.85 14.87
C LEU A 380 11.66 8.44 14.46
N GLU A 381 12.37 8.30 13.35
CA GLU A 381 12.95 7.00 12.98
C GLU A 381 13.94 6.49 14.03
N ARG A 382 14.81 7.37 14.51
CA ARG A 382 15.78 7.04 15.54
C ARG A 382 15.07 6.63 16.83
N LEU A 383 14.14 7.43 17.33
CA LEU A 383 13.43 7.15 18.60
C LEU A 383 12.63 5.84 18.54
N TYR A 384 11.83 5.62 17.49
CA TYR A 384 11.06 4.38 17.34
C TYR A 384 11.95 3.17 17.05
N GLY A 385 13.00 3.35 16.24
CA GLY A 385 13.98 2.30 15.97
C GLY A 385 14.72 1.88 17.23
N GLU A 386 15.15 2.83 18.07
CA GLU A 386 15.83 2.56 19.33
C GLU A 386 14.94 1.84 20.33
N GLN A 387 13.69 2.26 20.47
CA GLN A 387 12.73 1.55 21.32
C GLN A 387 12.57 0.09 20.89
N LEU A 388 12.39 -0.17 19.59
CA LEU A 388 12.26 -1.53 19.07
C LEU A 388 13.53 -2.34 19.31
N ILE A 389 14.70 -1.75 19.03
CA ILE A 389 15.97 -2.46 19.17
C ILE A 389 16.27 -2.79 20.62
N ARG A 390 16.03 -1.85 21.53
CA ARG A 390 16.18 -2.08 22.97
C ARG A 390 15.22 -3.15 23.47
N ARG A 391 13.97 -3.15 23.01
CA ARG A 391 12.97 -4.15 23.42
C ARG A 391 13.30 -5.56 22.93
N ILE A 392 13.73 -5.70 21.67
CA ILE A 392 13.97 -7.02 21.06
C ILE A 392 15.40 -7.50 21.32
N TRP A 393 16.42 -6.68 21.16
CA TRP A 393 17.81 -7.11 21.25
C TRP A 393 18.55 -6.66 22.52
N ASP A 394 17.95 -5.79 23.34
CA ASP A 394 18.60 -5.16 24.51
C ASP A 394 19.92 -4.45 24.13
N LEU A 395 19.92 -3.81 22.97
CA LEU A 395 21.07 -3.09 22.42
C LEU A 395 20.74 -1.60 22.23
N PRO A 396 21.76 -0.72 22.23
CA PRO A 396 21.59 0.64 21.73
C PRO A 396 21.38 0.63 20.20
N LEU A 397 20.70 1.65 19.67
CA LEU A 397 20.55 1.82 18.22
C LEU A 397 21.89 2.19 17.59
N SER A 398 22.53 1.19 16.99
CA SER A 398 23.76 1.33 16.20
C SER A 398 23.83 0.18 15.20
N LEU A 399 23.92 0.51 13.90
CA LEU A 399 24.04 -0.52 12.86
C LEU A 399 25.32 -1.36 13.02
N ALA A 400 26.39 -0.76 13.55
CA ALA A 400 27.62 -1.50 13.85
C ALA A 400 27.38 -2.50 15.00
N THR A 401 26.71 -2.07 16.07
CA THR A 401 26.43 -2.93 17.24
C THR A 401 25.47 -4.07 16.89
N LEU A 402 24.44 -3.79 16.08
CA LEU A 402 23.57 -4.84 15.53
C LEU A 402 24.35 -5.82 14.64
N GLY A 403 25.29 -5.32 13.85
CA GLY A 403 26.17 -6.14 13.03
C GLY A 403 27.05 -7.09 13.84
N ASP A 404 27.68 -6.57 14.90
CA ASP A 404 28.48 -7.36 15.82
C ASP A 404 27.63 -8.42 16.54
N TYR A 405 26.41 -8.05 16.95
CA TYR A 405 25.46 -8.97 17.54
C TYR A 405 25.05 -10.09 16.59
N PHE A 406 24.70 -9.78 15.34
CA PHE A 406 24.29 -10.78 14.36
C PHE A 406 25.46 -11.63 13.85
N ALA A 407 26.68 -11.09 13.83
CA ALA A 407 27.88 -11.88 13.57
C ALA A 407 28.08 -12.96 14.65
N ALA A 408 27.81 -12.64 15.92
CA ALA A 408 27.82 -13.60 17.02
C ALA A 408 26.59 -14.55 17.01
N ASN A 409 25.46 -14.10 16.47
CA ASN A 409 24.18 -14.83 16.43
C ASN A 409 23.74 -15.14 14.99
N ALA A 410 24.64 -15.75 14.21
CA ALA A 410 24.45 -16.02 12.78
C ALA A 410 23.14 -16.77 12.44
N ALA A 411 22.74 -17.73 13.28
CA ALA A 411 21.51 -18.51 13.09
C ALA A 411 20.25 -17.63 13.21
N GLU A 412 20.26 -16.64 14.10
CA GLU A 412 19.12 -15.73 14.27
C GLU A 412 18.98 -14.81 13.05
N LEU A 413 20.08 -14.20 12.57
CA LEU A 413 20.04 -13.35 11.39
C LEU A 413 19.52 -14.12 10.16
N GLN A 414 19.97 -15.36 9.98
CA GLN A 414 19.54 -16.21 8.86
C GLN A 414 18.02 -16.46 8.90
N VAL A 415 17.47 -16.81 10.07
CA VAL A 415 16.04 -17.10 10.23
C VAL A 415 15.19 -15.84 10.09
N ARG A 416 15.61 -14.72 10.69
CA ARG A 416 14.93 -13.42 10.56
C ARG A 416 14.93 -12.92 9.12
N HIS A 417 16.04 -13.09 8.39
CA HIS A 417 16.11 -12.72 6.97
C HIS A 417 15.19 -13.60 6.11
N ALA A 418 15.17 -14.91 6.37
CA ALA A 418 14.26 -15.83 5.69
C ALA A 418 12.78 -15.55 5.99
N PHE A 419 12.46 -15.12 7.23
CA PHE A 419 11.15 -14.60 7.58
C PHE A 419 10.77 -13.39 6.73
N GLY A 420 11.62 -12.36 6.69
CA GLY A 420 11.34 -11.13 5.92
C GLY A 420 11.22 -11.37 4.42
N LYS A 421 11.96 -12.35 3.87
CA LYS A 421 11.80 -12.81 2.48
C LYS A 421 10.56 -13.67 2.22
N GLN A 422 9.80 -14.02 3.26
CA GLN A 422 8.67 -14.96 3.20
C GLN A 422 9.08 -16.35 2.67
N GLU A 423 10.27 -16.81 3.08
CA GLU A 423 10.86 -18.10 2.69
C GLU A 423 10.66 -19.19 3.76
N LEU A 424 10.12 -18.85 4.94
CA LEU A 424 9.81 -19.84 5.98
C LEU A 424 8.60 -20.70 5.59
N SER A 425 8.67 -22.00 5.88
CA SER A 425 7.47 -22.85 5.92
C SER A 425 6.54 -22.39 7.03
N GLU A 426 5.23 -22.61 6.93
CA GLU A 426 4.30 -22.13 7.96
C GLU A 426 4.52 -22.79 9.32
N ASP A 427 4.92 -24.08 9.36
CA ASP A 427 5.25 -24.75 10.62
C ASP A 427 6.42 -24.07 11.33
N LEU A 428 7.39 -23.58 10.55
CA LEU A 428 8.51 -22.80 11.07
C LEU A 428 8.08 -21.36 11.39
N LEU A 429 7.21 -20.75 10.58
CA LEU A 429 6.65 -19.43 10.81
C LEU A 429 5.86 -19.39 12.13
N ALA A 430 5.00 -20.37 12.41
CA ALA A 430 4.19 -20.43 13.62
C ALA A 430 5.03 -20.48 14.90
N VAL A 431 6.21 -21.11 14.85
CA VAL A 431 7.14 -21.18 16.00
C VAL A 431 8.14 -20.02 16.03
N VAL A 432 8.47 -19.42 14.88
CA VAL A 432 9.39 -18.26 14.78
C VAL A 432 8.68 -16.96 15.12
N THR A 433 7.45 -16.75 14.66
CA THR A 433 6.70 -15.49 14.84
C THR A 433 6.62 -15.04 16.30
N PRO A 434 6.29 -15.90 17.28
CA PRO A 434 6.32 -15.50 18.69
C PRO A 434 7.72 -15.08 19.16
N CYS A 435 8.77 -15.70 18.65
CA CYS A 435 10.16 -15.40 19.01
C CYS A 435 10.71 -14.11 18.37
N LEU A 436 10.12 -13.63 17.26
CA LEU A 436 10.61 -12.42 16.59
C LEU A 436 10.45 -11.17 17.46
N ALA A 437 9.39 -11.13 18.26
CA ALA A 437 9.04 -10.03 19.18
C ALA A 437 9.55 -10.24 20.61
N SER A 438 10.08 -11.43 20.93
CA SER A 438 10.64 -11.74 22.25
C SER A 438 12.04 -11.13 22.41
N PRO A 439 12.44 -10.74 23.64
CA PRO A 439 13.80 -10.32 23.92
C PRO A 439 14.81 -11.42 23.56
N ALA A 440 15.94 -11.01 22.99
CA ALA A 440 17.04 -11.84 22.50
C ALA A 440 17.64 -12.79 23.55
N SER A 441 17.37 -12.58 24.84
CA SER A 441 17.90 -13.41 25.93
C SER A 441 17.26 -14.80 26.03
N ASP A 442 16.13 -15.04 25.36
CA ASP A 442 15.44 -16.33 25.37
C ASP A 442 16.02 -17.30 24.31
N ALA A 443 17.10 -17.97 24.72
CA ALA A 443 17.68 -19.23 24.19
C ALA A 443 18.29 -19.22 22.76
N PRO A 444 19.60 -18.95 22.61
CA PRO A 444 20.38 -19.17 21.38
C PRO A 444 20.32 -20.59 20.80
N ALA A 445 19.93 -21.58 21.61
CA ALA A 445 19.71 -22.95 21.14
C ALA A 445 18.50 -23.06 20.20
N THR A 446 17.45 -22.27 20.43
CA THR A 446 16.20 -22.26 19.66
C THR A 446 16.43 -21.73 18.25
N TRP A 447 17.13 -20.60 18.10
CA TRP A 447 17.47 -20.03 16.78
C TRP A 447 18.35 -20.98 15.94
N ARG A 448 19.26 -21.73 16.57
CA ARG A 448 20.06 -22.76 15.87
C ARG A 448 19.21 -23.92 15.39
N GLU A 449 18.20 -24.33 16.16
CA GLU A 449 17.26 -25.36 15.74
C GLU A 449 16.44 -24.89 14.52
N PHE A 450 15.92 -23.66 14.56
CA PHE A 450 15.21 -23.05 13.45
C PHE A 450 16.06 -22.96 12.17
N ALA A 451 17.32 -22.51 12.29
CA ALA A 451 18.25 -22.44 11.16
C ALA A 451 18.58 -23.83 10.58
N THR A 452 18.65 -24.86 11.42
CA THR A 452 18.87 -26.24 11.00
C THR A 452 17.66 -26.76 10.19
N ARG A 453 16.44 -26.52 10.68
CA ARG A 453 15.19 -26.87 9.98
C ARG A 453 15.05 -26.11 8.65
N LEU A 454 15.45 -24.84 8.61
CA LEU A 454 15.49 -24.03 7.38
C LEU A 454 16.46 -24.63 6.35
N SER A 455 17.65 -25.04 6.78
CA SER A 455 18.70 -25.60 5.91
C SER A 455 18.37 -27.00 5.39
N SER A 456 17.63 -27.83 6.16
CA SER A 456 17.18 -29.14 5.68
C SER A 456 16.15 -29.01 4.55
N LEU A 457 15.28 -27.99 4.61
CA LEU A 457 14.31 -27.72 3.55
C LEU A 457 14.96 -27.21 2.26
N SER A 458 15.98 -26.36 2.35
CA SER A 458 16.70 -25.84 1.18
C SER A 458 17.57 -26.91 0.49
N SER A 459 18.20 -27.81 1.27
CA SER A 459 19.02 -28.91 0.75
C SER A 459 18.21 -29.95 -0.03
N LEU A 460 16.97 -30.22 0.40
CA LEU A 460 16.06 -31.15 -0.28
C LEU A 460 15.58 -30.61 -1.63
N SER A 461 15.45 -29.28 -1.78
CA SER A 461 15.12 -28.66 -3.06
C SER A 461 16.27 -28.77 -4.09
N SER A 462 17.52 -28.71 -3.62
CA SER A 462 18.74 -28.73 -4.45
C SER A 462 19.16 -30.15 -4.89
N LEU A 463 18.89 -31.17 -4.06
CA LEU A 463 19.26 -32.56 -4.33
C LEU A 463 18.31 -33.29 -5.30
N SER A 464 17.21 -32.67 -5.72
CA SER A 464 16.28 -33.24 -6.71
C SER A 464 16.83 -33.36 -8.14
N SER A 465 18.08 -32.90 -8.38
CA SER A 465 18.73 -32.92 -9.69
C SER A 465 19.82 -34.00 -9.86
N LEU A 466 20.19 -34.75 -8.81
CA LEU A 466 21.22 -35.80 -8.90
C LEU A 466 20.75 -37.13 -8.29
N SER A 467 20.23 -37.96 -9.18
CA SER A 467 20.21 -39.44 -9.19
C SER A 467 20.38 -40.21 -7.88
N SER A 468 19.41 -41.10 -7.65
CA SER A 468 19.58 -42.54 -7.39
C SER A 468 20.98 -42.97 -6.93
N SER A 469 21.09 -43.34 -5.65
CA SER A 469 21.85 -44.49 -5.11
C SER A 469 22.55 -44.16 -3.79
N ARG A 470 22.19 -44.96 -2.77
CA ARG A 470 22.98 -45.39 -1.62
C ARG A 470 23.12 -44.46 -0.39
N PHE A 471 22.41 -44.91 0.64
CA PHE A 471 22.76 -45.06 2.05
C PHE A 471 22.23 -44.05 3.09
N VAL A 472 21.75 -44.69 4.18
CA VAL A 472 21.37 -44.23 5.53
C VAL A 472 19.98 -43.60 5.67
N GLN A 473 19.01 -44.45 6.04
CA GLN A 473 17.68 -44.05 6.52
C GLN A 473 17.77 -43.43 7.92
N PRO A 474 17.16 -42.25 8.15
CA PRO A 474 16.57 -41.90 9.44
C PRO A 474 15.07 -42.25 9.47
N ARG A 475 14.57 -42.73 10.61
CA ARG A 475 13.16 -43.12 10.85
C ARG A 475 12.10 -42.00 10.76
N ASN A 476 12.47 -40.79 10.31
CA ASN A 476 11.58 -39.63 10.18
C ASN A 476 11.28 -39.23 8.71
N GLY A 477 11.81 -39.96 7.72
CA GLY A 477 11.65 -39.61 6.30
C GLY A 477 10.23 -39.79 5.74
N GLU A 478 9.49 -40.79 6.21
CA GLU A 478 8.14 -41.09 5.69
C GLU A 478 7.12 -39.98 6.01
N LEU A 479 7.24 -39.34 7.18
CA LEU A 479 6.39 -38.20 7.55
C LEU A 479 6.69 -36.97 6.70
N ALA A 480 7.97 -36.67 6.46
CA ALA A 480 8.38 -35.52 5.65
C ALA A 480 8.02 -35.69 4.16
N GLU A 481 8.12 -36.91 3.62
CA GLU A 481 7.69 -37.22 2.25
C GLU A 481 6.16 -37.11 2.10
N ASP A 482 5.37 -37.56 3.08
CA ASP A 482 3.91 -37.45 3.08
C ASP A 482 3.43 -35.99 3.19
N GLU A 483 4.11 -35.18 3.99
CA GLU A 483 3.85 -33.74 4.15
C GLU A 483 4.15 -32.95 2.88
N GLN A 484 5.31 -33.19 2.26
CA GLN A 484 5.69 -32.57 0.99
C GLN A 484 4.72 -32.97 -0.14
N THR A 485 4.32 -34.24 -0.15
CA THR A 485 3.32 -34.75 -1.08
C THR A 485 1.99 -34.04 -0.86
N THR A 486 1.55 -33.89 0.39
CA THR A 486 0.30 -33.21 0.72
C THR A 486 0.30 -31.76 0.23
N LEU A 487 1.38 -31.01 0.46
CA LEU A 487 1.53 -29.63 -0.01
C LEU A 487 1.46 -29.50 -1.53
N ALA A 488 2.17 -30.38 -2.24
CA ALA A 488 2.22 -30.33 -3.70
C ALA A 488 0.92 -30.79 -4.38
N ALA A 489 0.12 -31.67 -3.74
CA ALA A 489 -1.16 -32.13 -4.28
C ALA A 489 -2.26 -31.08 -4.12
N TRP A 490 -2.19 -30.28 -3.05
CA TRP A 490 -3.29 -29.40 -2.65
C TRP A 490 -3.75 -28.43 -3.75
N PRO A 491 -2.86 -27.67 -4.44
CA PRO A 491 -3.29 -26.76 -5.49
C PRO A 491 -4.04 -27.48 -6.62
N LEU A 492 -3.58 -28.66 -7.02
CA LEU A 492 -4.21 -29.46 -8.07
C LEU A 492 -5.58 -30.00 -7.60
N PHE A 493 -5.66 -30.48 -6.36
CA PHE A 493 -6.90 -30.97 -5.75
C PHE A 493 -7.98 -29.87 -5.70
N VAL A 494 -7.62 -28.66 -5.27
CA VAL A 494 -8.54 -27.53 -5.22
C VAL A 494 -8.95 -27.10 -6.64
N LEU A 495 -7.98 -26.93 -7.54
CA LEU A 495 -8.24 -26.50 -8.91
C LEU A 495 -9.13 -27.49 -9.67
N ALA A 496 -8.90 -28.80 -9.50
CA ALA A 496 -9.73 -29.85 -10.11
C ALA A 496 -11.19 -29.76 -9.65
N GLN A 497 -11.44 -29.52 -8.36
CA GLN A 497 -12.79 -29.29 -7.85
C GLN A 497 -13.45 -28.06 -8.52
N ARG A 498 -12.72 -26.94 -8.67
CA ARG A 498 -13.24 -25.72 -9.30
C ARG A 498 -13.55 -25.90 -10.78
N LEU A 499 -12.77 -26.72 -11.47
CA LEU A 499 -12.98 -27.06 -12.87
C LEU A 499 -14.06 -28.14 -13.08
N GLY A 500 -14.56 -28.75 -12.00
CA GLY A 500 -15.53 -29.84 -12.05
C GLY A 500 -14.94 -31.17 -12.52
N LEU A 501 -13.66 -31.42 -12.22
CA LEU A 501 -12.93 -32.63 -12.58
C LEU A 501 -12.92 -33.63 -11.43
N GLY A 502 -13.36 -34.87 -11.69
CA GLY A 502 -13.24 -36.00 -10.77
C GLY A 502 -11.88 -36.72 -10.85
N GLY A 503 -11.63 -37.65 -9.92
CA GLY A 503 -10.34 -38.35 -9.85
C GLY A 503 -10.01 -39.18 -11.09
N ARG A 504 -11.01 -39.80 -11.73
CA ARG A 504 -10.86 -40.46 -13.04
C ARG A 504 -10.34 -39.52 -14.11
N GLN A 505 -10.99 -38.37 -14.28
CA GLN A 505 -10.62 -37.36 -15.28
C GLN A 505 -9.22 -36.79 -15.03
N LEU A 506 -8.85 -36.62 -13.75
CA LEU A 506 -7.51 -36.19 -13.39
C LEU A 506 -6.45 -37.23 -13.78
N ARG A 507 -6.73 -38.53 -13.60
CA ARG A 507 -5.85 -39.61 -14.09
C ARG A 507 -5.77 -39.68 -15.62
N GLU A 508 -6.86 -39.37 -16.33
CA GLU A 508 -6.90 -39.35 -17.80
C GLU A 508 -5.96 -38.28 -18.39
N ILE A 509 -5.85 -37.10 -17.78
CA ILE A 509 -4.93 -36.04 -18.26
C ILE A 509 -3.46 -36.31 -17.93
N ALA A 510 -3.19 -37.29 -17.06
CA ALA A 510 -1.86 -37.68 -16.56
C ALA A 510 -1.05 -36.51 -15.95
N SER A 511 0.19 -36.79 -15.54
CA SER A 511 1.05 -35.81 -14.87
C SER A 511 1.36 -34.60 -15.76
N ALA A 512 1.46 -34.79 -17.08
CA ALA A 512 1.68 -33.71 -18.03
C ALA A 512 0.50 -32.72 -18.08
N GLY A 513 -0.74 -33.23 -18.08
CA GLY A 513 -1.93 -32.38 -18.04
C GLY A 513 -2.11 -31.70 -16.68
N ALA A 514 -1.85 -32.40 -15.59
CA ALA A 514 -1.85 -31.84 -14.24
C ALA A 514 -0.86 -30.66 -14.12
N GLN A 515 0.37 -30.81 -14.62
CA GLN A 515 1.35 -29.72 -14.66
C GLN A 515 0.87 -28.56 -15.54
N ALA A 516 0.29 -28.84 -16.71
CA ALA A 516 -0.23 -27.80 -17.59
C ALA A 516 -1.35 -26.96 -16.92
N LEU A 517 -2.23 -27.59 -16.15
CA LEU A 517 -3.26 -26.90 -15.36
C LEU A 517 -2.63 -25.93 -14.35
N LEU A 518 -1.64 -26.40 -13.59
CA LEU A 518 -0.96 -25.61 -12.56
C LEU A 518 -0.14 -24.46 -13.17
N ASP A 519 0.60 -24.73 -14.25
CA ASP A 519 1.35 -23.70 -14.99
C ASP A 519 0.41 -22.64 -15.55
N CYS A 520 -0.74 -23.04 -16.08
CA CYS A 520 -1.75 -22.11 -16.55
C CYS A 520 -2.30 -21.26 -15.39
N ALA A 521 -2.66 -21.87 -14.26
CA ALA A 521 -3.15 -21.17 -13.08
C ALA A 521 -2.14 -20.14 -12.55
N ALA A 522 -0.84 -20.45 -12.60
CA ALA A 522 0.24 -19.57 -12.17
C ALA A 522 0.74 -18.58 -13.25
N SER A 523 0.20 -18.60 -14.47
CA SER A 523 0.80 -17.90 -15.61
C SER A 523 0.61 -16.38 -15.63
N LEU A 524 -0.35 -15.82 -14.87
CA LEU A 524 -0.57 -14.38 -14.80
C LEU A 524 0.21 -13.74 -13.65
N SER A 525 0.93 -12.66 -13.94
CA SER A 525 1.57 -11.82 -12.92
C SER A 525 0.53 -11.12 -12.02
N ARG A 526 0.98 -10.57 -10.89
CA ARG A 526 0.10 -9.79 -10.00
C ARG A 526 -0.57 -8.63 -10.72
N ASP A 527 0.18 -7.87 -11.52
CA ASP A 527 -0.36 -6.73 -12.27
C ASP A 527 -1.35 -7.15 -13.33
N GLN A 528 -1.08 -8.27 -14.02
CA GLN A 528 -2.02 -8.83 -15.00
C GLN A 528 -3.34 -9.26 -14.34
N ARG A 529 -3.29 -9.88 -13.15
CA ARG A 529 -4.51 -10.22 -12.40
C ARG A 529 -5.25 -8.96 -11.94
N GLY A 530 -4.53 -7.95 -11.46
CA GLY A 530 -5.09 -6.64 -11.10
C GLY A 530 -5.79 -5.96 -12.29
N GLN A 531 -5.16 -5.99 -13.46
CA GLN A 531 -5.70 -5.47 -14.71
C GLN A 531 -6.97 -6.23 -15.14
N VAL A 532 -6.98 -7.57 -15.07
CA VAL A 532 -8.17 -8.37 -15.41
C VAL A 532 -9.34 -8.02 -14.49
N TRP A 533 -9.10 -7.88 -13.18
CA TRP A 533 -10.14 -7.48 -12.24
C TRP A 533 -10.69 -6.08 -12.52
N LEU A 534 -9.81 -5.11 -12.82
CA LEU A 534 -10.23 -3.76 -13.20
C LEU A 534 -11.09 -3.79 -14.48
N LEU A 535 -10.60 -4.46 -15.53
CA LEU A 535 -11.32 -4.58 -16.81
C LEU A 535 -12.67 -5.27 -16.64
N ALA A 536 -12.77 -6.29 -15.79
CA ALA A 536 -14.02 -7.00 -15.52
C ALA A 536 -15.01 -6.09 -14.80
N TYR A 537 -14.54 -5.33 -13.80
CA TYR A 537 -15.37 -4.36 -13.10
C TYR A 537 -15.86 -3.26 -14.04
N GLU A 538 -15.00 -2.65 -14.84
CA GLU A 538 -15.38 -1.63 -15.83
C GLU A 538 -16.31 -2.18 -16.90
N HIS A 539 -16.07 -3.42 -17.38
CA HIS A 539 -16.93 -4.09 -18.33
C HIS A 539 -18.36 -4.21 -17.81
N HIS A 540 -18.53 -4.60 -16.54
CA HIS A 540 -19.84 -4.73 -15.91
C HIS A 540 -20.65 -3.42 -15.97
N TYR A 541 -20.08 -2.29 -15.52
CA TYR A 541 -20.75 -0.98 -15.58
C TYR A 541 -21.00 -0.53 -17.02
N ARG A 542 -20.01 -0.68 -17.89
CA ARG A 542 -20.09 -0.27 -19.29
C ARG A 542 -21.22 -1.01 -20.01
N GLN A 543 -21.36 -2.31 -19.80
CA GLN A 543 -22.44 -3.08 -20.44
C GLN A 543 -23.82 -2.66 -19.95
N GLN A 544 -23.99 -2.35 -18.66
CA GLN A 544 -25.26 -1.83 -18.16
C GLN A 544 -25.64 -0.51 -18.83
N ILE A 545 -24.68 0.42 -18.94
CA ILE A 545 -24.89 1.72 -19.59
C ILE A 545 -25.20 1.53 -21.07
N PHE A 546 -24.41 0.72 -21.79
CA PHE A 546 -24.63 0.49 -23.22
C PHE A 546 -25.94 -0.24 -23.51
N ALA A 547 -26.33 -1.21 -22.68
CA ALA A 547 -27.63 -1.87 -22.79
C ALA A 547 -28.77 -0.87 -22.56
N ALA A 548 -28.66 0.01 -21.56
CA ALA A 548 -29.65 1.05 -21.30
C ALA A 548 -29.73 2.06 -22.45
N LEU A 549 -28.59 2.52 -22.99
CA LEU A 549 -28.56 3.42 -24.14
C LEU A 549 -29.16 2.77 -25.38
N ALA A 550 -28.81 1.51 -25.67
CA ALA A 550 -29.36 0.76 -26.79
C ALA A 550 -30.89 0.56 -26.66
N ALA A 551 -31.37 0.22 -25.45
CA ALA A 551 -32.80 0.02 -25.19
C ALA A 551 -33.63 1.32 -25.29
N ASN A 552 -32.99 2.48 -25.10
CA ASN A 552 -33.62 3.79 -25.18
C ASN A 552 -33.31 4.53 -26.49
N HIS A 553 -32.52 3.94 -27.38
CA HIS A 553 -32.19 4.55 -28.67
C HIS A 553 -33.47 4.82 -29.48
N GLY A 554 -33.66 6.07 -29.90
CA GLY A 554 -34.84 6.51 -30.66
C GLY A 554 -36.10 6.78 -29.84
N ARG A 555 -36.06 6.70 -28.50
CA ARG A 555 -37.19 7.10 -27.65
C ARG A 555 -37.30 8.61 -27.43
N ALA A 556 -36.21 9.34 -27.61
CA ALA A 556 -36.24 10.79 -27.50
C ALA A 556 -37.02 11.40 -28.68
N ALA A 557 -37.98 12.27 -28.39
CA ALA A 557 -38.66 13.05 -29.41
C ALA A 557 -37.63 13.96 -30.12
N ALA A 558 -37.73 14.07 -31.44
CA ALA A 558 -36.96 15.08 -32.16
C ALA A 558 -37.42 16.46 -31.70
N LEU A 559 -36.45 17.34 -31.41
CA LEU A 559 -36.74 18.74 -31.11
C LEU A 559 -37.56 19.32 -32.28
N ALA A 560 -38.71 19.92 -31.97
CA ALA A 560 -39.67 20.38 -32.97
C ALA A 560 -39.14 21.53 -33.85
N GLY A 561 -37.99 22.14 -33.48
CA GLY A 561 -37.35 23.23 -34.20
C GLY A 561 -38.05 24.59 -34.06
N THR A 562 -39.15 24.65 -33.30
CA THR A 562 -39.93 25.85 -32.99
C THR A 562 -39.93 26.08 -31.48
N ALA A 563 -38.75 26.29 -30.90
CA ALA A 563 -38.62 26.47 -29.46
C ALA A 563 -39.30 27.78 -29.01
N GLU A 564 -40.18 27.69 -28.01
CA GLU A 564 -40.73 28.86 -27.31
C GLU A 564 -39.67 29.50 -26.40
N ALA A 565 -38.80 28.68 -25.81
CA ALA A 565 -37.69 29.13 -24.99
C ALA A 565 -36.54 28.13 -25.03
N GLN A 566 -35.32 28.65 -24.88
CA GLN A 566 -34.09 27.87 -24.80
C GLN A 566 -33.40 28.15 -23.48
N PHE A 567 -33.04 27.09 -22.76
CA PHE A 567 -32.36 27.17 -21.46
C PHE A 567 -30.98 26.52 -21.55
N VAL A 568 -29.98 27.17 -20.96
CA VAL A 568 -28.62 26.62 -20.89
C VAL A 568 -28.29 26.32 -19.43
N PHE A 569 -28.02 25.05 -19.14
CA PHE A 569 -27.64 24.54 -17.83
C PHE A 569 -26.17 24.12 -17.82
N CYS A 570 -25.63 23.87 -16.63
CA CYS A 570 -24.36 23.15 -16.52
C CYS A 570 -24.51 21.78 -17.21
N MET A 571 -23.46 21.31 -17.90
CA MET A 571 -23.45 19.97 -18.51
C MET A 571 -23.38 18.81 -17.50
N ASP A 572 -23.20 19.14 -16.22
CA ASP A 572 -23.12 18.16 -15.13
C ASP A 572 -24.43 17.35 -15.04
N ASP A 573 -24.30 16.03 -14.93
CA ASP A 573 -25.43 15.08 -14.93
C ASP A 573 -26.46 15.37 -13.83
N ARG A 574 -26.09 16.11 -12.77
CA ARG A 574 -27.03 16.53 -11.71
C ARG A 574 -28.14 17.46 -12.20
N GLU A 575 -27.89 18.24 -13.26
CA GLU A 575 -28.90 19.13 -13.86
C GLU A 575 -29.79 18.41 -14.89
N GLU A 576 -29.46 17.16 -15.26
CA GLU A 576 -30.19 16.42 -16.29
C GLU A 576 -31.67 16.18 -15.90
N GLY A 577 -31.95 15.95 -14.62
CA GLY A 577 -33.33 15.82 -14.12
C GLY A 577 -34.16 17.09 -14.32
N SER A 578 -33.59 18.25 -13.99
CA SER A 578 -34.23 19.56 -14.20
C SER A 578 -34.49 19.82 -15.68
N ARG A 579 -33.51 19.49 -16.53
CA ARG A 579 -33.58 19.65 -17.98
C ARG A 579 -34.70 18.82 -18.59
N ARG A 580 -34.75 17.51 -18.28
CA ARG A 580 -35.80 16.61 -18.79
C ARG A 580 -37.18 16.99 -18.28
N HIS A 581 -37.29 17.41 -17.02
CA HIS A 581 -38.57 17.87 -16.48
C HIS A 581 -39.11 19.11 -17.24
N LEU A 582 -38.26 20.07 -17.60
CA LEU A 582 -38.69 21.25 -18.37
C LEU A 582 -39.20 20.88 -19.77
N GLU A 583 -38.49 19.99 -20.46
CA GLU A 583 -38.86 19.50 -21.80
C GLU A 583 -40.14 18.64 -21.74
N GLU A 584 -40.36 17.88 -20.66
CA GLU A 584 -41.57 17.10 -20.43
C GLU A 584 -42.79 17.99 -20.15
N VAL A 585 -42.62 19.03 -19.32
CA VAL A 585 -43.71 19.97 -18.95
C VAL A 585 -44.12 20.82 -20.16
N ASN A 586 -43.16 21.25 -20.98
CA ASN A 586 -43.44 21.93 -22.24
C ASN A 586 -42.50 21.42 -23.35
N PRO A 587 -43.01 20.59 -24.29
CA PRO A 587 -42.23 20.09 -25.42
C PRO A 587 -41.69 21.16 -26.38
N ALA A 588 -42.15 22.41 -26.26
CA ALA A 588 -41.60 23.54 -26.99
C ALA A 588 -40.40 24.21 -26.28
N PHE A 589 -40.01 23.76 -25.09
CA PHE A 589 -38.76 24.19 -24.46
C PHE A 589 -37.59 23.31 -24.89
N GLU A 590 -36.45 23.94 -25.12
CA GLU A 590 -35.20 23.25 -25.42
C GLU A 590 -34.17 23.49 -24.32
N THR A 591 -33.46 22.45 -23.89
CA THR A 591 -32.39 22.59 -22.90
C THR A 591 -31.03 22.16 -23.45
N PHE A 592 -30.03 22.98 -23.17
CA PHE A 592 -28.64 22.75 -23.58
C PHE A 592 -27.76 22.60 -22.34
N GLY A 593 -26.73 21.75 -22.44
CA GLY A 593 -25.67 21.65 -21.43
C GLY A 593 -24.44 22.41 -21.89
N ALA A 594 -23.87 23.24 -21.03
CA ALA A 594 -22.61 23.94 -21.25
C ALA A 594 -21.59 23.59 -20.17
N ALA A 595 -20.32 23.48 -20.54
CA ALA A 595 -19.25 23.22 -19.59
C ALA A 595 -18.98 24.48 -18.75
N GLY A 596 -18.84 24.30 -17.43
CA GLY A 596 -18.29 25.32 -16.54
C GLY A 596 -19.15 26.57 -16.39
N PHE A 597 -18.50 27.73 -16.48
CA PHE A 597 -19.01 29.06 -16.12
C PHE A 597 -19.67 29.78 -17.32
N PHE A 598 -20.29 29.02 -18.24
CA PHE A 598 -20.96 29.53 -19.44
C PHE A 598 -20.08 30.42 -20.34
N GLY A 599 -18.76 30.16 -20.34
CA GLY A 599 -17.80 30.92 -21.15
C GLY A 599 -17.44 32.32 -20.60
N VAL A 600 -17.92 32.69 -19.42
CA VAL A 600 -17.63 33.98 -18.76
C VAL A 600 -16.76 33.79 -17.51
N PRO A 601 -15.43 33.67 -17.63
CA PRO A 601 -14.57 33.45 -16.47
C PRO A 601 -14.53 34.76 -15.68
N MET A 602 -14.98 34.71 -14.44
CA MET A 602 -15.29 35.93 -13.67
C MET A 602 -14.68 35.93 -12.28
N LEU A 603 -14.33 37.13 -11.80
CA LEU A 603 -14.17 37.45 -10.39
C LEU A 603 -15.52 37.93 -9.88
N TRP A 604 -16.14 37.16 -8.99
CA TRP A 604 -17.38 37.51 -8.32
C TRP A 604 -17.09 38.12 -6.96
N GLN A 605 -17.75 39.24 -6.64
CA GLN A 605 -17.75 39.83 -5.31
C GLN A 605 -19.17 40.20 -4.92
N GLY A 606 -19.76 39.44 -4.00
CA GLY A 606 -21.06 39.75 -3.42
C GLY A 606 -20.98 40.91 -2.43
N LEU A 607 -22.16 41.41 -2.00
CA LEU A 607 -22.29 42.56 -1.09
C LEU A 607 -21.57 42.38 0.26
N ASP A 608 -21.42 41.12 0.69
CA ASP A 608 -20.88 40.74 2.00
C ASP A 608 -19.46 40.14 1.92
N ASP A 609 -18.88 40.04 0.72
CA ASP A 609 -17.59 39.41 0.48
C ASP A 609 -16.43 40.36 0.76
N GLU A 610 -15.46 39.91 1.57
CA GLU A 610 -14.27 40.71 1.91
C GLU A 610 -13.30 40.85 0.72
N ALA A 611 -13.29 39.86 -0.18
CA ALA A 611 -12.45 39.84 -1.37
C ALA A 611 -13.18 39.14 -2.53
N PRO A 612 -12.87 39.51 -3.80
CA PRO A 612 -13.39 38.80 -4.95
C PRO A 612 -12.95 37.33 -4.98
N SER A 613 -13.86 36.45 -5.38
CA SER A 613 -13.61 35.02 -5.59
C SER A 613 -13.60 34.71 -7.08
N ALA A 614 -12.63 33.92 -7.54
CA ALA A 614 -12.58 33.46 -8.93
C ALA A 614 -13.61 32.34 -9.14
N LEU A 615 -14.60 32.57 -10.00
CA LEU A 615 -15.58 31.57 -10.44
C LEU A 615 -15.18 31.03 -11.81
N CYS A 616 -14.07 30.30 -11.84
CA CYS A 616 -13.54 29.59 -13.00
C CYS A 616 -12.57 28.48 -12.56
N PRO A 617 -12.23 27.50 -13.42
CA PRO A 617 -11.20 26.51 -13.14
C PRO A 617 -9.87 27.19 -12.80
N ILE A 618 -9.08 26.55 -11.94
CA ILE A 618 -7.82 27.13 -11.41
C ILE A 618 -6.79 27.47 -12.48
N VAL A 619 -6.87 26.82 -13.65
CA VAL A 619 -6.00 27.06 -14.82
C VAL A 619 -6.47 28.22 -15.71
N VAL A 620 -7.68 28.75 -15.47
CA VAL A 620 -8.25 29.86 -16.23
C VAL A 620 -8.08 31.14 -15.44
N ARG A 621 -7.48 32.17 -16.06
CA ARG A 621 -7.42 33.50 -15.47
C ARG A 621 -8.71 34.25 -15.75
N PRO A 622 -9.50 34.65 -14.75
CA PRO A 622 -10.72 35.42 -14.96
C PRO A 622 -10.39 36.80 -15.51
N THR A 623 -11.16 37.24 -16.51
CA THR A 623 -11.01 38.54 -17.18
C THR A 623 -12.21 39.45 -16.96
N ASN A 624 -13.31 38.91 -16.45
CA ASN A 624 -14.52 39.66 -16.12
C ASN A 624 -14.60 39.90 -14.62
N ALA A 625 -15.07 41.06 -14.18
CA ALA A 625 -15.33 41.35 -12.77
C ALA A 625 -16.83 41.64 -12.61
N ILE A 626 -17.49 40.87 -11.75
CA ILE A 626 -18.89 41.06 -11.39
C ILE A 626 -18.95 41.40 -9.91
N ARG A 627 -19.54 42.56 -9.61
CA ARG A 627 -19.66 43.08 -8.26
C ARG A 627 -21.10 43.40 -7.99
N GLU A 628 -21.61 42.93 -6.87
CA GLU A 628 -22.88 43.41 -6.38
C GLU A 628 -22.69 44.80 -5.79
N GLU A 629 -23.54 45.74 -6.19
CA GLU A 629 -23.55 47.10 -5.68
C GLU A 629 -24.86 47.39 -4.97
N VAL A 630 -24.78 48.26 -3.95
CA VAL A 630 -25.97 48.70 -3.23
C VAL A 630 -26.71 49.71 -4.09
N PRO A 631 -28.02 49.51 -4.33
CA PRO A 631 -28.82 50.50 -5.04
C PRO A 631 -28.79 51.85 -4.32
N SER A 632 -28.67 52.93 -5.08
CA SER A 632 -28.71 54.30 -4.56
C SER A 632 -29.97 54.53 -3.71
N GLY A 633 -29.79 55.05 -2.49
CA GLY A 633 -30.87 55.25 -1.51
C GLY A 633 -31.11 54.10 -0.54
N SER A 634 -30.35 53.00 -0.66
CA SER A 634 -30.42 51.84 0.25
C SER A 634 -29.24 51.76 1.24
N GLU A 635 -28.47 52.83 1.41
CA GLU A 635 -27.26 52.86 2.26
C GLU A 635 -27.60 52.59 3.73
N ALA A 636 -28.73 53.12 4.21
CA ALA A 636 -29.21 52.87 5.57
C ALA A 636 -29.56 51.39 5.79
N ALA A 637 -30.14 50.73 4.78
CA ALA A 637 -30.48 49.31 4.82
C ALA A 637 -29.21 48.44 4.80
N GLN A 638 -28.20 48.80 4.01
CA GLN A 638 -26.89 48.13 3.99
C GLN A 638 -26.19 48.25 5.36
N GLN A 639 -26.15 49.44 5.95
CA GLN A 639 -25.54 49.63 7.28
C GLN A 639 -26.25 48.80 8.35
N ALA A 640 -27.58 48.74 8.32
CA ALA A 640 -28.34 47.90 9.23
C ALA A 640 -28.04 46.40 9.00
N HIS A 641 -27.94 45.95 7.75
CA HIS A 641 -27.54 44.60 7.40
C HIS A 641 -26.14 44.25 7.90
N GLN A 642 -25.14 45.09 7.62
CA GLN A 642 -23.76 44.87 8.07
C GLN A 642 -23.66 44.80 9.59
N ARG A 643 -24.35 45.66 10.34
CA ARG A 643 -24.41 45.59 11.81
C ARG A 643 -25.01 44.27 12.29
N ARG A 644 -26.15 43.85 11.71
CA ARG A 644 -26.78 42.56 12.06
C ARG A 644 -25.87 41.38 11.72
N ARG A 645 -25.18 41.42 10.58
CA ARG A 645 -24.24 40.39 10.14
C ARG A 645 -23.03 40.31 11.07
N GLN A 646 -22.40 41.44 11.40
CA GLN A 646 -21.28 41.50 12.33
C GLN A 646 -21.66 40.97 13.71
N LEU A 647 -22.82 41.37 14.24
CA LEU A 647 -23.34 40.83 15.50
C LEU A 647 -23.54 39.32 15.42
N ARG A 648 -24.18 38.82 14.35
CA ARG A 648 -24.43 37.38 14.14
C ARG A 648 -23.12 36.60 14.04
N LEU A 649 -22.14 37.08 13.28
CA LEU A 649 -20.83 36.46 13.14
C LEU A 649 -20.07 36.48 14.47
N ALA A 650 -20.08 37.58 15.20
CA ALA A 650 -19.46 37.67 16.52
C ALA A 650 -20.12 36.72 17.54
N TRP A 651 -21.45 36.60 17.53
CA TRP A 651 -22.17 35.63 18.36
C TRP A 651 -21.86 34.19 17.97
N ARG A 652 -21.86 33.88 16.67
CA ARG A 652 -21.49 32.57 16.13
C ARG A 652 -20.07 32.21 16.53
N GLU A 653 -19.12 33.13 16.39
CA GLU A 653 -17.73 32.95 16.80
C GLU A 653 -17.63 32.75 18.32
N ARG A 654 -18.32 33.55 19.13
CA ARG A 654 -18.37 33.36 20.60
C ARG A 654 -18.98 32.02 21.00
N LEU A 655 -20.01 31.55 20.30
CA LEU A 655 -20.62 30.23 20.53
C LEU A 655 -19.67 29.09 20.12
N HIS A 656 -19.10 29.14 18.92
CA HIS A 656 -18.17 28.12 18.44
C HIS A 656 -16.87 28.08 19.24
N GLN A 657 -16.26 29.23 19.52
CA GLN A 657 -15.05 29.31 20.33
C GLN A 657 -15.35 29.09 21.80
N GLY A 658 -16.47 29.59 22.35
CA GLY A 658 -16.85 29.42 23.76
C GLY A 658 -17.17 27.98 24.11
N SER A 659 -17.86 27.25 23.22
CA SER A 659 -18.10 25.80 23.36
C SER A 659 -16.82 24.96 23.23
N ARG A 660 -15.80 25.43 22.49
CA ARG A 660 -14.52 24.72 22.28
C ARG A 660 -13.41 25.11 23.27
N ARG A 661 -13.43 26.33 23.82
CA ARG A 661 -12.36 26.90 24.66
C ARG A 661 -12.73 27.02 26.14
N GLY A 662 -14.00 26.89 26.51
CA GLY A 662 -14.47 27.06 27.89
C GLY A 662 -14.91 25.77 28.57
N TRP A 663 -14.18 25.32 29.59
CA TRP A 663 -14.56 24.22 30.50
C TRP A 663 -16.00 24.36 31.07
N LEU A 664 -16.38 25.56 31.52
CA LEU A 664 -17.71 25.82 32.10
C LEU A 664 -18.85 25.85 31.07
N GLN A 665 -18.62 26.44 29.88
CA GLN A 665 -19.67 26.53 28.85
C GLN A 665 -19.89 25.18 28.15
N ALA A 666 -18.82 24.41 27.92
CA ALA A 666 -18.94 23.04 27.45
C ALA A 666 -19.69 22.17 28.48
N ALA A 667 -19.33 22.24 29.77
CA ALA A 667 -20.01 21.47 30.82
C ALA A 667 -21.50 21.82 30.97
N LEU A 668 -21.87 23.10 30.85
CA LEU A 668 -23.26 23.54 30.92
C LEU A 668 -24.09 23.12 29.70
N LEU A 669 -23.50 23.11 28.50
CA LEU A 669 -24.17 22.64 27.28
C LEU A 669 -24.34 21.11 27.28
N THR A 670 -23.37 20.36 27.79
CA THR A 670 -23.47 18.91 27.97
C THR A 670 -24.47 18.52 29.07
N ALA A 671 -24.62 19.35 30.10
CA ALA A 671 -25.62 19.12 31.16
C ALA A 671 -27.05 19.51 30.76
N ALA A 672 -27.22 20.29 29.68
CA ALA A 672 -28.52 20.72 29.15
C ALA A 672 -29.03 19.88 27.97
N ALA A 673 -28.18 19.01 27.41
CA ALA A 673 -28.51 17.99 26.42
C ALA A 673 -28.80 16.65 27.13
#